data_AF-A0A926UTC1-F1
#
_entry.id   AF-A0A926UTC1-F1
#
_cell.length_a   1.000
_cell.length_b   1.000
_cell.length_c   1.000
_cell.angle_alpha   90.00
_cell.angle_beta   90.00
_cell.angle_gamma   90.00
#
_symmetry.space_group_name_H-M   'P 1'
#
loop_
_entity.id
_entity.type
_entity.pdbx_description
1 polymer ?
#
loop_
_entity_poly.entity_id
_entity_poly.type
_entity_poly.pdbx_seq_one_letter_code
_entity_poly.pdbx_strand_id
1 'polypeptide(L)'
;MMSKLKTIVDEIKQVFGIKLADSTLGKRKTEKKAKKSIVRLHEQKFDKPLEQLSKVTGKLVFGDTQKPLHNIELELWDRDIGSPGDYLGVGTTDYNGEFTIYYDPSKAGFLDAPDLELRLLDNRISFDNDNEIVSTYRIAYTIKGGDNVTQKEYDFGTRTVPYWLYKPDSHFARLFFSELEGTPDDYSVGRTLNGYDAASSLVPIKAKHVITNTLNPNEPTLKEIQADYPPNLTINLDRQNPGYTRSDEYFVARVLNGMNPALFKRNKNNPNQLKVTFNWDAYEKDDDHDLHNVEAFFELKEGKLVVTAITVQSRYPDSFAPYSALKDPVTYKPTDGDKWLQAKRIFRTNSFFAAEMTEHYIKAHLQMEQYTIATFRNLRKNPVRLLLYPHVKSLVNINQRADEVLVSPTVGLVTTNGPLTPASVVQVCKEQMASFDWKGWQPRQPLCEAHTFAKIANLYWQVLTEAIDNFFQSNQEDIIAEWAEIHRLSDDIIEHSVAYQPLPELKDDEYEWYDRHELDKPGIPRVTVNGTVKATRPITTTDQPSASDLDNLKELVRYVIFHITFWHSWVNDAQADEGGEIFYNSLALRGGSFGSEDDPAIAPNTLESTNLIYMVNVLTAIKYGYILKNEDDDVVLELRTALARYKKEFADLNYDVGNIRALINV
;
A
#
# COMPACT_ATOMS: atom_id res chain seq x y z
N MET A 1 -32.83 9.68 19.84
CA MET A 1 -33.81 9.05 18.93
C MET A 1 -33.51 9.36 17.46
N MET A 2 -33.29 10.63 17.09
CA MET A 2 -32.88 11.01 15.72
C MET A 2 -31.51 10.42 15.29
N SER A 3 -30.53 10.35 16.20
CA SER A 3 -29.22 9.72 15.92
C SER A 3 -29.30 8.22 15.63
N LYS A 4 -30.05 7.49 16.48
CA LYS A 4 -30.30 6.04 16.31
C LYS A 4 -30.98 5.72 14.97
N LEU A 5 -32.02 6.49 14.61
CA LEU A 5 -32.70 6.33 13.33
C LEU A 5 -31.76 6.57 12.15
N LYS A 6 -30.89 7.59 12.24
CA LYS A 6 -29.89 7.87 11.21
C LYS A 6 -28.95 6.68 11.02
N THR A 7 -28.36 6.16 12.10
CA THR A 7 -27.47 4.99 12.04
C THR A 7 -28.14 3.79 11.36
N ILE A 8 -29.36 3.45 11.77
CA ILE A 8 -30.10 2.32 11.16
C ILE A 8 -30.35 2.55 9.67
N VAL A 9 -30.77 3.77 9.28
CA VAL A 9 -31.01 4.12 7.87
C VAL A 9 -29.72 4.06 7.05
N ASP A 10 -28.59 4.51 7.61
CA ASP A 10 -27.30 4.52 6.93
C ASP A 10 -26.79 3.08 6.70
N GLU A 11 -26.90 2.19 7.69
CA GLU A 11 -26.58 0.76 7.54
C GLU A 11 -27.46 0.07 6.48
N ILE A 12 -28.77 0.34 6.49
CA ILE A 12 -29.70 -0.20 5.48
C ILE A 12 -29.33 0.30 4.08
N LYS A 13 -29.03 1.61 3.93
CA LYS A 13 -28.60 2.17 2.64
C LYS A 13 -27.31 1.53 2.15
N GLN A 14 -26.35 1.28 3.03
CA GLN A 14 -25.08 0.63 2.66
C GLN A 14 -25.32 -0.79 2.15
N VAL A 15 -26.17 -1.58 2.84
CA VAL A 15 -26.56 -2.93 2.40
C VAL A 15 -27.25 -2.90 1.03
N PHE A 16 -28.23 -2.02 0.81
CA PHE A 16 -28.88 -1.90 -0.49
C PHE A 16 -27.90 -1.45 -1.59
N GLY A 17 -27.02 -0.50 -1.29
CA GLY A 17 -26.01 0.00 -2.21
C GLY A 17 -25.09 -1.11 -2.69
N ILE A 18 -24.55 -1.91 -1.77
CA ILE A 18 -23.64 -3.00 -2.15
C ILE A 18 -24.36 -4.13 -2.90
N LYS A 19 -25.59 -4.48 -2.52
CA LYS A 19 -26.40 -5.48 -3.24
C LYS A 19 -26.74 -5.02 -4.66
N LEU A 20 -26.98 -3.73 -4.87
CA LEU A 20 -27.18 -3.16 -6.20
C LEU A 20 -25.89 -3.19 -7.02
N ALA A 21 -24.74 -2.85 -6.43
CA ALA A 21 -23.44 -2.90 -7.10
C ALA A 21 -23.06 -4.33 -7.52
N ASP A 22 -23.33 -5.32 -6.68
CA ASP A 22 -23.08 -6.75 -6.91
C ASP A 22 -24.14 -7.43 -7.82
N SER A 23 -25.24 -6.74 -8.14
CA SER A 23 -26.25 -7.24 -9.08
C SER A 23 -25.76 -7.27 -10.53
N THR A 24 -26.41 -8.06 -11.39
CA THR A 24 -26.14 -8.07 -12.85
C THR A 24 -26.15 -6.66 -13.47
N LEU A 25 -27.03 -5.77 -13.01
CA LEU A 25 -27.11 -4.39 -13.48
C LEU A 25 -25.87 -3.58 -13.06
N GLY A 26 -25.47 -3.69 -11.79
CA GLY A 26 -24.30 -3.00 -11.25
C GLY A 26 -22.99 -3.45 -11.91
N LYS A 27 -22.82 -4.77 -12.08
CA LYS A 27 -21.66 -5.36 -12.77
C LYS A 27 -21.57 -4.89 -14.23
N ARG A 28 -22.66 -4.95 -14.98
CA ARG A 28 -22.71 -4.47 -16.38
C ARG A 28 -22.44 -2.96 -16.50
N LYS A 29 -22.90 -2.15 -15.54
CA LYS A 29 -22.61 -0.71 -15.51
C LYS A 29 -21.12 -0.45 -15.30
N THR A 30 -20.48 -1.21 -14.41
CA THR A 30 -19.04 -1.13 -14.11
C THR A 30 -18.21 -1.46 -15.35
N GLU A 31 -18.49 -2.59 -16.01
CA GLU A 31 -17.82 -3.00 -17.25
C GLU A 31 -17.98 -1.96 -18.37
N LYS A 32 -19.20 -1.42 -18.55
CA LYS A 32 -19.47 -0.40 -19.57
C LYS A 32 -18.73 0.91 -19.27
N LYS A 33 -18.58 1.29 -18.01
CA LYS A 33 -17.81 2.48 -17.61
C LYS A 33 -16.34 2.32 -17.99
N ALA A 34 -15.73 1.18 -17.63
CA ALA A 34 -14.34 0.89 -17.94
C ALA A 34 -14.07 0.82 -19.46
N LYS A 35 -14.96 0.22 -20.25
CA LYS A 35 -14.81 0.20 -21.72
C LYS A 35 -14.93 1.59 -22.36
N LYS A 36 -15.68 2.51 -21.75
CA LYS A 36 -15.87 3.87 -22.26
C LYS A 36 -14.69 4.80 -21.98
N SER A 37 -13.85 4.52 -20.98
CA SER A 37 -12.69 5.33 -20.66
C SER A 37 -11.48 5.04 -21.56
N ILE A 38 -11.51 3.94 -22.31
CA ILE A 38 -10.46 3.56 -23.25
C ILE A 38 -10.62 4.35 -24.55
N VAL A 39 -9.53 4.95 -24.99
CA VAL A 39 -9.40 5.58 -26.31
C VAL A 39 -8.40 4.83 -27.17
N ARG A 40 -8.55 4.90 -28.49
CA ARG A 40 -7.58 4.37 -29.44
C ARG A 40 -6.65 5.51 -29.83
N LEU A 41 -5.34 5.28 -29.75
CA LEU A 41 -4.37 6.21 -30.29
C LEU A 41 -4.55 6.27 -31.80
N HIS A 42 -4.65 7.49 -32.35
CA HIS A 42 -4.71 7.69 -33.78
C HIS A 42 -3.31 7.65 -34.39
N GLU A 43 -3.18 7.02 -35.56
CA GLU A 43 -1.94 7.08 -36.33
C GLU A 43 -1.83 8.42 -37.05
N GLN A 44 -0.64 9.03 -37.00
CA GLN A 44 -0.34 10.17 -37.86
C GLN A 44 -0.24 9.71 -39.32
N LYS A 45 -1.18 10.14 -40.17
CA LYS A 45 -1.08 10.01 -41.63
C LYS A 45 -1.39 11.34 -42.30
N PHE A 46 -0.41 11.83 -43.05
CA PHE A 46 -0.55 13.00 -43.89
C PHE A 46 -0.48 12.59 -45.36
N ASP A 47 -1.47 13.04 -46.13
CA ASP A 47 -1.47 12.89 -47.59
C ASP A 47 -0.76 14.08 -48.28
N LYS A 48 -0.18 14.98 -47.49
CA LYS A 48 0.48 16.23 -47.92
C LYS A 48 1.88 16.34 -47.28
N PRO A 49 2.85 17.01 -47.95
CA PRO A 49 4.15 17.35 -47.36
C PRO A 49 4.03 18.22 -46.09
N LEU A 50 4.97 18.10 -45.16
CA LEU A 50 4.97 18.84 -43.88
C LEU A 50 4.90 20.36 -44.07
N GLU A 51 5.47 20.90 -45.14
CA GLU A 51 5.48 22.33 -45.45
C GLU A 51 4.09 22.87 -45.82
N GLN A 52 3.17 21.99 -46.21
CA GLN A 52 1.78 22.32 -46.55
C GLN A 52 0.82 22.17 -45.37
N LEU A 53 1.29 21.61 -44.26
CA LEU A 53 0.50 21.45 -43.04
C LEU A 53 0.60 22.71 -42.16
N SER A 54 -0.37 22.85 -41.27
CA SER A 54 -0.25 23.72 -40.12
C SER A 54 0.49 22.98 -38.99
N LYS A 55 1.01 23.72 -38.03
CA LYS A 55 1.55 23.12 -36.80
C LYS A 55 1.06 23.85 -35.56
N VAL A 56 0.93 23.10 -34.48
CA VAL A 56 0.80 23.65 -33.14
C VAL A 56 2.07 23.39 -32.35
N THR A 57 2.44 24.35 -31.50
CA THR A 57 3.57 24.24 -30.58
C THR A 57 3.14 24.56 -29.16
N GLY A 58 3.98 24.22 -28.19
CA GLY A 58 3.80 24.66 -26.81
C GLY A 58 4.72 23.92 -25.87
N LYS A 59 4.50 24.14 -24.57
CA LYS A 59 5.22 23.49 -23.48
C LYS A 59 4.27 23.06 -22.38
N LEU A 60 4.41 21.83 -21.90
CA LEU A 60 3.64 21.29 -20.78
C LEU A 60 4.52 21.15 -19.54
N VAL A 61 3.98 21.56 -18.39
CA VAL A 61 4.63 21.43 -17.09
C VAL A 61 3.66 20.85 -16.06
N PHE A 62 4.17 20.15 -15.06
CA PHE A 62 3.35 19.67 -13.94
C PHE A 62 2.75 20.84 -13.16
N GLY A 63 1.48 20.70 -12.76
CA GLY A 63 0.74 21.74 -12.05
C GLY A 63 1.31 22.08 -10.67
N ASP A 64 1.94 21.13 -9.99
CA ASP A 64 2.53 21.30 -8.66
C ASP A 64 3.98 21.79 -8.68
N THR A 65 4.85 21.15 -9.46
CA THR A 65 6.30 21.41 -9.44
C THR A 65 6.77 22.39 -10.50
N GLN A 66 5.94 22.68 -11.51
CA GLN A 66 6.31 23.45 -12.71
C GLN A 66 7.48 22.85 -13.51
N LYS A 67 7.90 21.61 -13.20
CA LYS A 67 8.87 20.86 -13.99
C LYS A 67 8.27 20.45 -15.34
N PRO A 68 9.09 20.25 -16.38
CA PRO A 68 8.66 19.68 -17.66
C PRO A 68 7.82 18.40 -17.51
N LEU A 69 6.65 18.34 -18.17
CA LEU A 69 5.91 17.10 -18.34
C LEU A 69 6.44 16.38 -19.58
N HIS A 70 7.50 15.58 -19.39
CA HIS A 70 8.27 14.97 -20.47
C HIS A 70 7.63 13.70 -21.06
N ASN A 71 7.90 13.44 -22.34
CA ASN A 71 7.56 12.20 -23.05
C ASN A 71 6.07 11.78 -22.98
N ILE A 72 5.14 12.72 -22.76
CA ILE A 72 3.71 12.41 -22.73
C ILE A 72 3.12 12.46 -24.15
N GLU A 73 2.22 11.52 -24.44
CA GLU A 73 1.49 11.43 -25.70
C GLU A 73 0.40 12.52 -25.75
N LEU A 74 0.26 13.12 -26.93
CA LEU A 74 -0.65 14.23 -27.20
C LEU A 74 -1.45 13.97 -28.47
N GLU A 75 -2.74 14.23 -28.44
CA GLU A 75 -3.56 14.35 -29.64
C GLU A 75 -4.13 15.77 -29.76
N LEU A 76 -4.06 16.32 -30.96
CA LEU A 76 -4.74 17.55 -31.34
C LEU A 76 -6.08 17.22 -31.99
N TRP A 77 -7.12 17.89 -31.53
CA TRP A 77 -8.49 17.72 -31.99
C TRP A 77 -9.10 19.07 -32.35
N ASP A 78 -10.08 19.03 -33.23
CA ASP A 78 -11.05 20.08 -33.45
C ASP A 78 -12.27 19.85 -32.54
N ARG A 79 -12.71 20.88 -31.84
CA ARG A 79 -13.73 20.79 -30.80
C ARG A 79 -15.04 21.37 -31.30
N ASP A 80 -15.96 20.48 -31.67
CA ASP A 80 -17.30 20.89 -32.07
C ASP A 80 -18.30 20.98 -30.92
N ILE A 81 -19.16 21.98 -30.96
CA ILE A 81 -20.31 22.06 -30.05
C ILE A 81 -21.42 21.12 -30.57
N GLY A 82 -21.59 19.97 -29.90
CA GLY A 82 -22.72 19.07 -30.12
C GLY A 82 -22.48 17.91 -31.09
N SER A 83 -21.29 17.81 -31.68
CA SER A 83 -20.77 16.60 -32.36
C SER A 83 -19.54 16.05 -31.63
N PRO A 84 -19.17 14.78 -31.87
CA PRO A 84 -17.85 14.29 -31.52
C PRO A 84 -16.83 15.10 -32.33
N GLY A 85 -15.90 15.79 -31.66
CA GLY A 85 -14.86 16.55 -32.35
C GLY A 85 -13.98 15.70 -33.27
N ASP A 86 -13.27 16.33 -34.19
CA ASP A 86 -12.47 15.67 -35.23
C ASP A 86 -10.98 15.58 -34.89
N TYR A 87 -10.33 14.45 -35.17
CA TYR A 87 -8.90 14.26 -34.94
C TYR A 87 -8.06 15.00 -35.98
N LEU A 88 -7.05 15.74 -35.53
CA LEU A 88 -6.19 16.57 -36.37
C LEU A 88 -4.75 16.05 -36.47
N GLY A 89 -4.16 15.60 -35.36
CA GLY A 89 -2.78 15.11 -35.34
C GLY A 89 -2.34 14.58 -33.97
N VAL A 90 -1.14 13.97 -33.90
CA VAL A 90 -0.56 13.39 -32.69
C VAL A 90 0.86 13.91 -32.49
N GLY A 91 1.38 13.87 -31.28
CA GLY A 91 2.78 14.14 -31.01
C GLY A 91 3.13 13.80 -29.57
N THR A 92 4.38 14.04 -29.20
CA THR A 92 4.89 13.80 -27.85
C THR A 92 5.60 15.04 -27.35
N THR A 93 5.62 15.22 -26.03
CA THR A 93 6.54 16.20 -25.43
C THR A 93 7.96 15.66 -25.38
N ASP A 94 8.94 16.54 -25.52
CA ASP A 94 10.35 16.23 -25.27
C ASP A 94 10.69 16.31 -23.76
N TYR A 95 11.98 16.18 -23.42
CA TYR A 95 12.45 16.29 -22.02
C TYR A 95 12.30 17.69 -21.40
N ASN A 96 12.10 18.72 -22.21
CA ASN A 96 11.79 20.08 -21.77
C ASN A 96 10.29 20.33 -21.68
N GLY A 97 9.46 19.32 -21.98
CA GLY A 97 8.01 19.40 -22.00
C GLY A 97 7.49 20.08 -23.27
N GLU A 98 8.36 20.38 -24.23
CA GLU A 98 8.04 21.09 -25.46
C GLU A 98 7.47 20.10 -26.48
N PHE A 99 6.49 20.55 -27.27
CA PHE A 99 5.89 19.74 -28.32
C PHE A 99 5.71 20.51 -29.62
N THR A 100 5.70 19.78 -30.72
CA THR A 100 5.26 20.25 -32.04
C THR A 100 4.38 19.18 -32.66
N ILE A 101 3.14 19.52 -32.99
CA ILE A 101 2.18 18.63 -33.66
C ILE A 101 1.82 19.25 -35.00
N TYR A 102 2.04 18.50 -36.07
CA TYR A 102 1.60 18.88 -37.41
C TYR A 102 0.16 18.41 -37.63
N TYR A 103 -0.63 19.21 -38.34
CA TYR A 103 -2.01 18.88 -38.64
C TYR A 103 -2.49 19.49 -39.96
N ASP A 104 -3.50 18.87 -40.56
CA ASP A 104 -4.16 19.39 -41.76
C ASP A 104 -5.48 20.07 -41.36
N PRO A 105 -5.60 21.41 -41.43
CA PRO A 105 -6.82 22.11 -41.05
C PRO A 105 -8.05 21.66 -41.85
N SER A 106 -7.90 21.10 -43.05
CA SER A 106 -9.05 20.61 -43.83
C SER A 106 -9.70 19.35 -43.23
N LYS A 107 -9.14 18.78 -42.16
CA LYS A 107 -9.74 17.67 -41.41
C LYS A 107 -10.72 18.15 -40.31
N ALA A 108 -10.81 19.45 -40.07
CA ALA A 108 -11.72 20.12 -39.12
C ALA A 108 -13.17 20.27 -39.64
N GLY A 109 -13.61 19.43 -40.59
CA GLY A 109 -14.93 19.58 -41.22
C GLY A 109 -15.04 20.62 -42.35
N PHE A 110 -16.25 20.74 -42.92
CA PHE A 110 -16.51 21.53 -44.13
C PHE A 110 -16.80 23.00 -43.80
N LEU A 111 -15.92 23.91 -44.25
CA LEU A 111 -15.97 25.38 -44.10
C LEU A 111 -15.65 25.94 -42.71
N ASP A 112 -15.08 25.13 -41.81
CA ASP A 112 -14.69 25.59 -40.48
C ASP A 112 -13.17 25.78 -40.33
N ALA A 113 -12.78 26.77 -39.53
CA ALA A 113 -11.41 26.89 -39.05
C ALA A 113 -11.36 26.21 -37.67
N PRO A 114 -10.39 25.33 -37.38
CA PRO A 114 -10.48 24.46 -36.22
C PRO A 114 -10.50 25.22 -34.90
N ASP A 115 -11.35 24.76 -34.00
CA ASP A 115 -11.41 25.10 -32.59
C ASP A 115 -10.52 24.11 -31.82
N LEU A 116 -9.26 24.49 -31.62
CA LEU A 116 -8.24 23.54 -31.17
C LEU A 116 -8.48 23.04 -29.74
N GLU A 117 -8.29 21.74 -29.55
CA GLU A 117 -8.28 21.05 -28.26
C GLU A 117 -7.08 20.09 -28.20
N LEU A 118 -6.22 20.25 -27.20
CA LEU A 118 -5.08 19.37 -26.97
C LEU A 118 -5.44 18.35 -25.89
N ARG A 119 -5.40 17.06 -26.22
CA ARG A 119 -5.66 15.96 -25.30
C ARG A 119 -4.36 15.28 -24.93
N LEU A 120 -4.12 15.15 -23.64
CA LEU A 120 -3.02 14.38 -23.09
C LEU A 120 -3.48 12.94 -22.91
N LEU A 121 -2.69 12.01 -23.40
CA LEU A 121 -2.97 10.59 -23.28
C LEU A 121 -2.02 9.92 -22.29
N ASP A 122 -2.59 9.09 -21.44
CA ASP A 122 -1.86 8.19 -20.56
C ASP A 122 -2.17 6.75 -20.98
N ASN A 123 -1.24 5.83 -20.76
CA ASN A 123 -1.39 4.46 -21.21
C ASN A 123 -1.06 3.43 -20.13
N ARG A 124 -1.77 2.31 -20.19
CA ARG A 124 -1.38 1.06 -19.53
C ARG A 124 -0.83 0.11 -20.56
N ILE A 125 0.09 -0.74 -20.12
CA ILE A 125 0.69 -1.79 -20.93
C ILE A 125 0.28 -3.13 -20.37
N SER A 126 -0.16 -4.02 -21.26
CA SER A 126 -0.30 -5.44 -21.03
C SER A 126 0.48 -6.20 -22.11
N PHE A 127 0.54 -7.51 -22.00
CA PHE A 127 1.18 -8.41 -22.96
C PHE A 127 0.13 -9.32 -23.57
N ASP A 128 0.20 -9.55 -24.87
CA ASP A 128 -0.66 -10.53 -25.53
C ASP A 128 -0.13 -11.97 -25.37
N ASN A 129 -0.75 -12.93 -26.07
CA ASN A 129 -0.36 -14.34 -26.00
C ASN A 129 1.05 -14.63 -26.56
N ASP A 130 1.56 -13.76 -27.42
CA ASP A 130 2.91 -13.86 -28.01
C ASP A 130 3.93 -13.05 -27.18
N ASN A 131 3.49 -12.51 -26.03
CA ASN A 131 4.26 -11.66 -25.13
C ASN A 131 4.68 -10.31 -25.76
N GLU A 132 3.90 -9.85 -26.73
CA GLU A 132 4.08 -8.54 -27.36
C GLU A 132 3.33 -7.44 -26.59
N ILE A 133 3.86 -6.22 -26.61
CA ILE A 133 3.31 -5.08 -25.87
C ILE A 133 1.98 -4.63 -26.48
N VAL A 134 0.96 -4.54 -25.64
CA VAL A 134 -0.35 -3.97 -25.95
C VAL A 134 -0.58 -2.71 -25.10
N SER A 135 -0.68 -1.56 -25.76
CA SER A 135 -0.97 -0.28 -25.09
C SER A 135 -2.45 0.05 -25.12
N THR A 136 -3.01 0.35 -23.95
CA THR A 136 -4.39 0.85 -23.79
C THR A 136 -4.36 2.28 -23.30
N TYR A 137 -4.93 3.21 -24.07
CA TYR A 137 -4.86 4.65 -23.78
C TYR A 137 -6.12 5.15 -23.08
N ARG A 138 -5.96 6.21 -22.30
CA ARG A 138 -7.02 7.04 -21.71
C ARG A 138 -6.68 8.51 -21.86
N ILE A 139 -7.68 9.36 -21.88
CA ILE A 139 -7.48 10.82 -21.79
C ILE A 139 -7.14 11.14 -20.33
N ALA A 140 -5.93 11.64 -20.10
CA ALA A 140 -5.47 12.09 -18.80
C ALA A 140 -5.91 13.53 -18.50
N TYR A 141 -5.84 14.40 -19.52
CA TYR A 141 -6.23 15.80 -19.38
C TYR A 141 -6.56 16.41 -20.74
N THR A 142 -7.33 17.50 -20.74
CA THR A 142 -7.72 18.23 -21.96
C THR A 142 -7.49 19.72 -21.77
N ILE A 143 -6.82 20.34 -22.74
CA ILE A 143 -6.52 21.78 -22.77
C ILE A 143 -7.25 22.40 -23.96
N LYS A 144 -8.06 23.41 -23.69
CA LYS A 144 -8.71 24.20 -24.74
C LYS A 144 -7.72 25.19 -25.35
N GLY A 145 -7.59 25.15 -26.67
CA GLY A 145 -6.81 26.09 -27.47
C GLY A 145 -7.66 27.28 -27.93
N GLY A 146 -7.22 27.88 -29.03
CA GLY A 146 -7.93 28.98 -29.67
C GLY A 146 -9.05 28.47 -30.57
N ASP A 147 -10.07 29.30 -30.72
CA ASP A 147 -11.18 29.04 -31.63
C ASP A 147 -10.89 29.68 -33.00
N ASN A 148 -11.39 29.09 -34.08
CA ASN A 148 -11.24 29.56 -35.46
C ASN A 148 -9.79 29.80 -35.90
N VAL A 149 -8.91 28.83 -35.63
CA VAL A 149 -7.47 28.95 -35.88
C VAL A 149 -7.15 28.91 -37.38
N THR A 150 -6.77 30.07 -37.92
CA THR A 150 -6.39 30.25 -39.33
C THR A 150 -4.89 30.47 -39.53
N GLN A 151 -4.13 30.62 -38.43
CA GLN A 151 -2.68 30.78 -38.52
C GLN A 151 -2.03 29.45 -38.92
N LYS A 152 -0.95 29.54 -39.70
CA LYS A 152 -0.15 28.35 -40.06
C LYS A 152 0.58 27.74 -38.85
N GLU A 153 0.90 28.59 -37.87
CA GLU A 153 1.53 28.20 -36.61
C GLU A 153 0.68 28.75 -35.46
N TYR A 154 0.22 27.87 -34.58
CA TYR A 154 -0.50 28.24 -33.36
C TYR A 154 0.29 27.78 -32.13
N ASP A 155 0.56 28.70 -31.20
CA ASP A 155 1.29 28.39 -29.98
C ASP A 155 0.35 28.33 -28.79
N PHE A 156 0.30 27.17 -28.13
CA PHE A 156 -0.39 27.02 -26.85
C PHE A 156 0.33 27.76 -25.72
N GLY A 157 1.62 28.10 -25.89
CA GLY A 157 2.47 28.62 -24.83
C GLY A 157 2.81 27.56 -23.79
N THR A 158 3.25 28.00 -22.61
CA THR A 158 3.43 27.10 -21.46
C THR A 158 2.10 26.85 -20.75
N ARG A 159 1.73 25.58 -20.60
CA ARG A 159 0.50 25.15 -19.92
C ARG A 159 0.82 24.22 -18.76
N THR A 160 0.13 24.46 -17.64
CA THR A 160 0.20 23.61 -16.45
C THR A 160 -0.81 22.47 -16.56
N VAL A 161 -0.41 21.28 -16.15
CA VAL A 161 -1.23 20.07 -16.22
C VAL A 161 -1.33 19.43 -14.83
N PRO A 162 -2.54 19.18 -14.31
CA PRO A 162 -2.74 18.51 -13.03
C PRO A 162 -2.52 16.98 -13.14
N TYR A 163 -1.34 16.56 -13.62
CA TYR A 163 -1.01 15.16 -13.84
C TYR A 163 -0.36 14.57 -12.58
N TRP A 164 -1.04 13.62 -11.93
CA TRP A 164 -0.56 12.93 -10.74
C TRP A 164 -0.01 13.90 -9.66
N LEU A 165 -0.86 14.83 -9.23
CA LEU A 165 -0.47 15.89 -8.30
C LEU A 165 -0.14 15.33 -6.91
N TYR A 166 0.91 15.85 -6.28
CA TYR A 166 1.12 15.61 -4.85
C TYR A 166 0.10 16.40 -4.01
N LYS A 167 -0.39 15.79 -2.93
CA LYS A 167 -1.30 16.40 -1.95
C LYS A 167 -0.55 17.44 -1.11
N PRO A 168 -0.81 18.75 -1.30
CA PRO A 168 0.01 19.80 -0.70
C PRO A 168 -0.08 19.83 0.84
N ASP A 169 -1.22 19.43 1.40
CA ASP A 169 -1.47 19.44 2.85
C ASP A 169 -1.12 18.09 3.52
N SER A 170 -0.55 17.14 2.79
CA SER A 170 -0.14 15.85 3.33
C SER A 170 1.24 15.95 3.98
N HIS A 171 1.41 15.28 5.11
CA HIS A 171 2.74 15.08 5.71
C HIS A 171 3.62 14.10 4.93
N PHE A 172 3.01 13.34 4.03
CA PHE A 172 3.64 12.28 3.23
C PHE A 172 3.44 12.55 1.74
N ALA A 173 4.31 12.02 0.90
CA ALA A 173 4.14 12.02 -0.55
C ALA A 173 2.92 11.16 -0.96
N ARG A 174 1.75 11.80 -1.03
CA ARG A 174 0.46 11.16 -1.35
C ARG A 174 -0.20 11.84 -2.53
N LEU A 175 -1.04 11.09 -3.24
CA LEU A 175 -1.69 11.60 -4.45
C LEU A 175 -2.85 12.53 -4.08
N PHE A 176 -2.98 13.62 -4.81
CA PHE A 176 -4.15 14.49 -4.79
C PHE A 176 -5.06 14.18 -5.97
N PHE A 177 -6.27 13.72 -5.67
CA PHE A 177 -7.36 13.66 -6.62
C PHE A 177 -8.70 13.84 -5.89
N SER A 178 -9.65 14.47 -6.54
CA SER A 178 -11.01 14.64 -6.01
C SER A 178 -11.93 13.52 -6.50
N GLU A 179 -13.00 13.22 -5.74
CA GLU A 179 -14.04 12.30 -6.21
C GLU A 179 -14.70 12.76 -7.54
N LEU A 180 -14.73 14.08 -7.78
CA LEU A 180 -15.31 14.68 -8.99
C LEU A 180 -14.43 14.46 -10.23
N GLU A 181 -13.12 14.58 -10.08
CA GLU A 181 -12.16 14.31 -11.16
C GLU A 181 -11.97 12.80 -11.38
N GLY A 182 -12.18 12.00 -10.33
CA GLY A 182 -11.93 10.58 -10.34
C GLY A 182 -10.45 10.27 -10.16
N THR A 183 -10.14 8.99 -9.92
CA THR A 183 -8.75 8.55 -9.82
C THR A 183 -8.07 8.55 -11.19
N PRO A 184 -6.81 9.00 -11.29
CA PRO A 184 -6.04 8.84 -12.51
C PRO A 184 -5.62 7.38 -12.71
N ASP A 185 -5.93 6.43 -11.82
CA ASP A 185 -5.49 5.04 -11.96
C ASP A 185 -6.50 4.01 -11.42
N ASP A 186 -7.70 3.98 -12.00
CA ASP A 186 -8.82 3.15 -11.52
C ASP A 186 -8.49 1.64 -11.41
N TYR A 187 -9.15 0.95 -10.49
CA TYR A 187 -8.98 -0.49 -10.33
C TYR A 187 -9.36 -1.22 -11.62
N SER A 188 -8.71 -2.36 -11.85
CA SER A 188 -9.18 -3.32 -12.85
C SER A 188 -10.63 -3.74 -12.57
N VAL A 189 -11.40 -3.99 -13.63
CA VAL A 189 -12.82 -4.37 -13.48
C VAL A 189 -12.94 -5.62 -12.62
N GLY A 190 -12.09 -6.63 -12.85
CA GLY A 190 -12.09 -7.86 -12.06
C GLY A 190 -11.88 -7.60 -10.56
N ARG A 191 -10.93 -6.73 -10.19
CA ARG A 191 -10.72 -6.29 -8.81
C ARG A 191 -11.95 -5.61 -8.21
N THR A 192 -12.60 -4.73 -8.98
CA THR A 192 -13.82 -4.04 -8.53
C THR A 192 -14.96 -5.03 -8.28
N LEU A 193 -15.17 -5.97 -9.20
CA LEU A 193 -16.24 -6.96 -9.10
C LEU A 193 -16.02 -7.93 -7.93
N ASN A 194 -14.77 -8.37 -7.70
CA ASN A 194 -14.42 -9.19 -6.55
C ASN A 194 -14.61 -8.43 -5.22
N GLY A 195 -14.32 -7.13 -5.21
CA GLY A 195 -14.64 -6.24 -4.09
C GLY A 195 -16.13 -6.19 -3.75
N TYR A 196 -16.99 -6.09 -4.77
CA TYR A 196 -18.45 -6.10 -4.56
C TYR A 196 -18.93 -7.44 -4.00
N ASP A 197 -18.41 -8.55 -4.49
CA ASP A 197 -18.78 -9.90 -4.02
C ASP A 197 -18.41 -10.08 -2.53
N ALA A 198 -17.16 -9.78 -2.17
CA ALA A 198 -16.69 -9.84 -0.78
C ALA A 198 -17.55 -8.97 0.15
N ALA A 199 -17.74 -7.69 -0.20
CA ALA A 199 -18.54 -6.78 0.61
C ALA A 199 -20.04 -7.17 0.66
N SER A 200 -20.59 -7.73 -0.42
CA SER A 200 -21.99 -8.20 -0.49
C SER A 200 -22.27 -9.30 0.53
N SER A 201 -21.28 -10.13 0.85
CA SER A 201 -21.41 -11.19 1.87
C SER A 201 -21.23 -10.67 3.31
N LEU A 202 -20.33 -9.71 3.53
CA LEU A 202 -19.89 -9.31 4.89
C LEU A 202 -20.58 -8.03 5.43
N VAL A 203 -20.95 -7.08 4.56
CA VAL A 203 -21.64 -5.84 4.98
C VAL A 203 -22.97 -6.11 5.70
N PRO A 204 -23.83 -7.05 5.24
CA PRO A 204 -25.09 -7.34 5.94
C PRO A 204 -24.89 -7.86 7.37
N ILE A 205 -23.81 -8.59 7.65
CA ILE A 205 -23.49 -9.11 8.98
C ILE A 205 -23.13 -7.94 9.91
N LYS A 206 -22.23 -7.06 9.48
CA LYS A 206 -21.86 -5.86 10.25
C LYS A 206 -23.10 -4.99 10.51
N ALA A 207 -23.90 -4.73 9.47
CA ALA A 207 -25.11 -3.93 9.57
C ALA A 207 -26.11 -4.51 10.58
N LYS A 208 -26.30 -5.84 10.59
CA LYS A 208 -27.13 -6.54 11.60
C LYS A 208 -26.63 -6.22 13.00
N HIS A 209 -25.33 -6.36 13.28
CA HIS A 209 -24.78 -6.09 14.60
C HIS A 209 -24.92 -4.62 15.02
N VAL A 210 -24.62 -3.68 14.12
CA VAL A 210 -24.75 -2.23 14.39
C VAL A 210 -26.20 -1.86 14.68
N ILE A 211 -27.16 -2.37 13.90
CA ILE A 211 -28.58 -2.13 14.12
C ILE A 211 -29.03 -2.74 15.45
N THR A 212 -28.67 -3.99 15.74
CA THR A 212 -29.00 -4.65 17.01
C THR A 212 -28.46 -3.86 18.20
N ASN A 213 -27.19 -3.44 18.17
CA ASN A 213 -26.58 -2.63 19.22
C ASN A 213 -27.23 -1.25 19.38
N THR A 214 -27.67 -0.66 18.27
CA THR A 214 -28.40 0.62 18.29
C THR A 214 -29.73 0.48 19.03
N LEU A 215 -30.40 -0.67 18.89
CA LEU A 215 -31.67 -0.99 19.57
C LEU A 215 -31.44 -1.38 21.04
N ASN A 216 -30.46 -2.23 21.32
CA ASN A 216 -30.06 -2.67 22.65
C ASN A 216 -28.52 -2.65 22.79
N PRO A 217 -27.91 -1.73 23.57
CA PRO A 217 -26.46 -1.62 23.71
C PRO A 217 -25.74 -2.83 24.31
N ASN A 218 -26.48 -3.80 24.86
CA ASN A 218 -25.93 -5.03 25.41
C ASN A 218 -26.00 -6.21 24.42
N GLU A 219 -26.49 -5.98 23.20
CA GLU A 219 -26.62 -6.99 22.14
C GLU A 219 -26.00 -6.49 20.83
N PRO A 220 -25.54 -7.39 19.94
CA PRO A 220 -25.34 -8.82 20.18
C PRO A 220 -24.20 -9.06 21.18
N THR A 221 -24.17 -10.25 21.79
CA THR A 221 -23.04 -10.70 22.60
C THR A 221 -21.81 -10.96 21.72
N LEU A 222 -20.61 -10.92 22.30
CA LEU A 222 -19.37 -11.22 21.56
C LEU A 222 -19.38 -12.64 20.93
N LYS A 223 -20.02 -13.61 21.58
CA LYS A 223 -20.17 -14.98 21.06
C LYS A 223 -21.08 -15.02 19.83
N GLU A 224 -22.17 -14.24 19.83
CA GLU A 224 -23.04 -14.11 18.66
C GLU A 224 -22.34 -13.40 17.51
N ILE A 225 -21.60 -12.31 17.77
CA ILE A 225 -20.79 -11.63 16.76
C ILE A 225 -19.81 -12.61 16.12
N GLN A 226 -19.05 -13.34 16.94
CA GLN A 226 -18.05 -14.28 16.46
C GLN A 226 -18.68 -15.41 15.61
N ALA A 227 -19.87 -15.88 16.00
CA ALA A 227 -20.57 -16.96 15.32
C ALA A 227 -21.19 -16.54 13.98
N ASP A 228 -21.56 -15.27 13.84
CA ASP A 228 -22.16 -14.74 12.60
C ASP A 228 -21.13 -14.53 11.47
N TYR A 229 -19.83 -14.41 11.79
CA TYR A 229 -18.74 -14.33 10.82
C TYR A 229 -18.11 -15.70 10.50
N PRO A 230 -17.46 -15.86 9.33
CA PRO A 230 -16.70 -17.06 9.01
C PRO A 230 -15.60 -17.35 10.04
N PRO A 231 -15.33 -18.64 10.35
CA PRO A 231 -14.25 -18.99 11.28
C PRO A 231 -12.88 -18.75 10.65
N ASN A 232 -11.97 -18.15 11.40
CA ASN A 232 -10.59 -17.90 10.99
C ASN A 232 -9.65 -19.09 11.35
N LEU A 233 -8.36 -18.93 11.06
CA LEU A 233 -7.34 -19.95 11.34
C LEU A 233 -7.33 -20.41 12.80
N THR A 234 -7.33 -19.49 13.76
CA THR A 234 -7.20 -19.87 15.19
C THR A 234 -8.42 -20.65 15.68
N ILE A 235 -9.63 -20.22 15.32
CA ILE A 235 -10.86 -20.98 15.62
C ILE A 235 -10.81 -22.39 15.01
N ASN A 236 -10.34 -22.52 13.77
CA ASN A 236 -10.27 -23.81 13.09
C ASN A 236 -9.22 -24.74 13.71
N LEU A 237 -8.07 -24.20 14.13
CA LEU A 237 -7.04 -24.95 14.82
C LEU A 237 -7.51 -25.43 16.20
N ASP A 238 -8.18 -24.57 16.98
CA ASP A 238 -8.66 -24.94 18.31
C ASP A 238 -9.87 -25.90 18.27
N ARG A 239 -10.66 -25.89 17.19
CA ARG A 239 -11.66 -26.95 16.94
C ARG A 239 -11.04 -28.32 16.75
N GLN A 240 -9.81 -28.39 16.22
CA GLN A 240 -9.08 -29.64 16.00
C GLN A 240 -8.26 -30.05 17.23
N ASN A 241 -7.59 -29.08 17.86
CA ASN A 241 -6.76 -29.28 19.03
C ASN A 241 -7.05 -28.18 20.08
N PRO A 242 -8.02 -28.41 20.99
CA PRO A 242 -8.49 -27.39 21.92
C PRO A 242 -7.37 -26.72 22.72
N GLY A 243 -7.30 -25.38 22.63
CA GLY A 243 -6.32 -24.55 23.35
C GLY A 243 -4.94 -24.49 22.70
N TYR A 244 -4.73 -25.11 21.54
CA TYR A 244 -3.44 -25.07 20.83
C TYR A 244 -2.98 -23.65 20.52
N THR A 245 -3.89 -22.79 20.05
CA THR A 245 -3.53 -21.40 19.70
C THR A 245 -3.18 -20.55 20.92
N ARG A 246 -3.49 -21.04 22.13
CA ARG A 246 -3.12 -20.43 23.42
C ARG A 246 -1.82 -21.02 23.98
N SER A 247 -1.18 -21.97 23.30
CA SER A 247 0.07 -22.59 23.76
C SER A 247 1.27 -21.65 23.60
N ASP A 248 2.42 -22.05 24.17
CA ASP A 248 3.67 -21.28 24.03
C ASP A 248 4.29 -21.50 22.64
N GLU A 249 4.15 -22.71 22.10
CA GLU A 249 4.63 -23.08 20.77
C GLU A 249 3.95 -22.25 19.69
N TYR A 250 2.62 -22.13 19.75
CA TYR A 250 1.89 -21.30 18.79
C TYR A 250 2.23 -19.83 18.96
N PHE A 251 2.35 -19.34 20.20
CA PHE A 251 2.78 -17.96 20.46
C PHE A 251 4.13 -17.65 19.81
N VAL A 252 5.14 -18.49 20.01
CA VAL A 252 6.46 -18.33 19.37
C VAL A 252 6.35 -18.38 17.84
N ALA A 253 5.57 -19.32 17.30
CA ALA A 253 5.37 -19.44 15.85
C ALA A 253 4.77 -18.17 15.24
N ARG A 254 3.80 -17.54 15.92
CA ARG A 254 3.17 -16.28 15.48
C ARG A 254 4.06 -15.06 15.69
N VAL A 255 4.90 -15.02 16.74
CA VAL A 255 5.91 -13.95 16.88
C VAL A 255 6.93 -14.00 15.75
N LEU A 256 7.34 -15.20 15.31
CA LEU A 256 8.29 -15.36 14.20
C LEU A 256 7.66 -15.08 12.83
N ASN A 257 6.45 -15.58 12.60
CA ASN A 257 5.89 -15.75 11.25
C ASN A 257 4.45 -15.26 11.11
N GLY A 258 3.89 -14.60 12.11
CA GLY A 258 2.52 -14.09 12.08
C GLY A 258 2.37 -12.88 11.17
N MET A 259 1.27 -12.15 11.34
CA MET A 259 1.03 -10.90 10.62
C MET A 259 2.14 -9.86 10.90
N ASN A 260 2.61 -9.79 12.14
CA ASN A 260 3.80 -9.04 12.52
C ASN A 260 4.97 -10.02 12.72
N PRO A 261 5.72 -10.36 11.66
CA PRO A 261 6.94 -11.13 11.83
C PRO A 261 7.94 -10.26 12.60
N ALA A 262 8.11 -10.49 13.89
CA ALA A 262 8.86 -9.59 14.76
C ALA A 262 10.37 -9.62 14.44
N LEU A 263 11.00 -8.45 14.37
CA LEU A 263 12.45 -8.35 14.31
C LEU A 263 12.97 -8.39 15.75
N PHE A 264 13.74 -9.42 16.09
CA PHE A 264 14.19 -9.61 17.48
C PHE A 264 15.38 -8.71 17.81
N LYS A 265 15.56 -8.43 19.10
CA LYS A 265 16.86 -8.05 19.64
C LYS A 265 17.52 -9.27 20.27
N ARG A 266 18.83 -9.41 20.15
CA ARG A 266 19.67 -10.46 20.74
C ARG A 266 20.54 -9.86 21.84
N ASN A 267 20.69 -10.58 22.95
CA ASN A 267 21.52 -10.15 24.06
C ASN A 267 23.01 -10.20 23.67
N LYS A 268 23.77 -9.15 24.00
CA LYS A 268 25.19 -8.99 23.66
C LYS A 268 26.10 -9.97 24.40
N ASN A 269 25.70 -10.37 25.61
CA ASN A 269 26.49 -11.25 26.49
C ASN A 269 26.04 -12.71 26.44
N ASN A 270 24.78 -12.97 26.06
CA ASN A 270 24.24 -14.32 25.88
C ASN A 270 23.46 -14.42 24.56
N PRO A 271 24.08 -14.86 23.45
CA PRO A 271 23.44 -14.83 22.12
C PRO A 271 22.23 -15.77 21.97
N ASN A 272 22.00 -16.67 22.94
CA ASN A 272 20.80 -17.49 22.98
C ASN A 272 19.59 -16.75 23.55
N GLN A 273 19.77 -15.60 24.21
CA GLN A 273 18.68 -14.78 24.72
C GLN A 273 18.26 -13.75 23.68
N LEU A 274 16.96 -13.71 23.40
CA LEU A 274 16.35 -12.75 22.49
C LEU A 274 15.14 -12.09 23.14
N LYS A 275 14.75 -10.93 22.60
CA LYS A 275 13.51 -10.29 23.00
C LYS A 275 12.84 -9.51 21.88
N VAL A 276 11.56 -9.24 22.08
CA VAL A 276 10.76 -8.32 21.27
C VAL A 276 10.11 -7.32 22.22
N THR A 277 10.16 -6.03 21.86
CA THR A 277 9.71 -4.92 22.70
C THR A 277 8.71 -4.05 21.93
N PHE A 278 7.57 -3.75 22.55
CA PHE A 278 6.67 -2.68 22.13
C PHE A 278 6.61 -1.65 23.25
N ASN A 279 6.93 -0.40 22.94
CA ASN A 279 6.90 0.72 23.88
C ASN A 279 6.08 1.86 23.27
N TRP A 280 5.22 2.45 24.09
CA TRP A 280 4.29 3.49 23.68
C TRP A 280 4.40 4.76 24.54
N ASP A 281 5.53 4.97 25.20
CA ASP A 281 5.72 6.13 26.09
C ASP A 281 5.59 7.44 25.32
N ALA A 282 6.08 7.48 24.08
CA ALA A 282 6.07 8.69 23.25
C ALA A 282 4.68 9.10 22.71
N TYR A 283 3.64 8.29 22.94
CA TYR A 283 2.34 8.47 22.31
C TYR A 283 1.25 8.75 23.34
N GLU A 284 0.23 9.49 22.90
CA GLU A 284 -0.95 9.80 23.68
C GLU A 284 -1.95 8.65 23.59
N LYS A 285 -2.36 8.16 24.76
CA LYS A 285 -3.39 7.14 24.93
C LYS A 285 -4.78 7.76 24.77
N ASP A 286 -5.71 7.03 24.17
CA ASP A 286 -7.12 7.42 24.19
C ASP A 286 -7.78 7.25 25.57
N ASP A 287 -9.09 7.50 25.65
CA ASP A 287 -9.88 7.43 26.88
C ASP A 287 -10.70 6.14 27.07
N ASP A 288 -10.64 5.17 26.14
CA ASP A 288 -11.38 3.90 26.23
C ASP A 288 -10.46 2.70 26.53
N HIS A 289 -9.26 2.70 25.96
CA HIS A 289 -8.35 1.56 25.96
C HIS A 289 -7.22 1.69 26.99
N ASP A 290 -6.72 0.53 27.41
CA ASP A 290 -5.46 0.43 28.13
C ASP A 290 -4.27 0.51 27.17
N LEU A 291 -3.12 0.97 27.68
CA LEU A 291 -1.87 1.03 26.93
C LEU A 291 -0.74 0.37 27.72
N HIS A 292 -0.03 -0.54 27.07
CA HIS A 292 0.95 -1.43 27.71
C HIS A 292 2.28 -1.39 26.98
N ASN A 293 3.35 -1.02 27.68
CA ASN A 293 4.69 -1.39 27.24
C ASN A 293 4.86 -2.88 27.53
N VAL A 294 5.28 -3.66 26.53
CA VAL A 294 5.47 -5.10 26.67
C VAL A 294 6.81 -5.55 26.13
N GLU A 295 7.44 -6.47 26.86
CA GLU A 295 8.67 -7.14 26.44
C GLU A 295 8.49 -8.65 26.57
N ALA A 296 8.59 -9.38 25.46
CA ALA A 296 8.64 -10.84 25.48
C ALA A 296 10.09 -11.30 25.35
N PHE A 297 10.51 -12.19 26.25
CA PHE A 297 11.85 -12.75 26.32
C PHE A 297 11.82 -14.20 25.85
N PHE A 298 12.85 -14.59 25.09
CA PHE A 298 12.97 -15.89 24.47
C PHE A 298 14.37 -16.45 24.67
N GLU A 299 14.48 -17.77 24.67
CA GLU A 299 15.74 -18.49 24.70
C GLU A 299 15.80 -19.47 23.52
N LEU A 300 16.89 -19.42 22.75
CA LEU A 300 17.18 -20.38 21.69
C LEU A 300 17.80 -21.63 22.32
N LYS A 301 17.01 -22.71 22.43
CA LYS A 301 17.43 -24.01 22.94
C LYS A 301 17.38 -25.04 21.83
N GLU A 302 18.52 -25.68 21.55
CA GLU A 302 18.62 -26.76 20.56
C GLU A 302 18.00 -26.37 19.19
N GLY A 303 18.22 -25.12 18.76
CA GLY A 303 17.69 -24.60 17.50
C GLY A 303 16.20 -24.24 17.51
N LYS A 304 15.53 -24.25 18.67
CA LYS A 304 14.12 -23.84 18.84
C LYS A 304 14.03 -22.65 19.78
N LEU A 305 13.17 -21.69 19.43
CA LEU A 305 12.85 -20.60 20.34
C LEU A 305 11.80 -21.03 21.35
N VAL A 306 12.05 -20.72 22.62
CA VAL A 306 11.12 -20.93 23.72
C VAL A 306 10.92 -19.58 24.41
N VAL A 307 9.66 -19.18 24.61
CA VAL A 307 9.35 -17.99 25.37
C VAL A 307 9.61 -18.24 26.87
N THR A 308 10.33 -17.35 27.53
CA THR A 308 10.76 -17.52 28.93
C THR A 308 10.08 -16.57 29.90
N ALA A 309 9.68 -15.39 29.44
CA ALA A 309 8.98 -14.40 30.25
C ALA A 309 8.31 -13.33 29.38
N ILE A 310 7.30 -12.66 29.93
CA ILE A 310 6.71 -11.45 29.37
C ILE A 310 6.63 -10.41 30.49
N THR A 311 7.27 -9.26 30.31
CA THR A 311 7.11 -8.10 31.18
C THR A 311 6.04 -7.18 30.62
N VAL A 312 5.08 -6.78 31.46
CA VAL A 312 4.02 -5.82 31.13
C VAL A 312 4.15 -4.62 32.06
N GLN A 313 4.24 -3.43 31.48
CA GLN A 313 4.21 -2.16 32.20
C GLN A 313 3.09 -1.29 31.63
N SER A 314 2.03 -1.10 32.39
CA SER A 314 0.81 -0.44 31.92
C SER A 314 0.74 1.01 32.35
N ARG A 315 0.08 1.84 31.55
CA ARG A 315 -0.36 3.17 31.99
C ARG A 315 -1.45 3.10 33.05
N TYR A 316 -1.61 4.15 33.85
CA TYR A 316 -2.85 4.35 34.61
C TYR A 316 -4.00 4.77 33.68
N PRO A 317 -5.27 4.51 34.04
CA PRO A 317 -6.41 4.89 33.20
C PRO A 317 -6.44 6.37 32.82
N ASP A 318 -5.98 7.25 33.72
CA ASP A 318 -5.92 8.72 33.57
C ASP A 318 -4.58 9.24 33.01
N SER A 319 -3.64 8.33 32.70
CA SER A 319 -2.33 8.68 32.13
C SER A 319 -2.39 8.74 30.60
N PHE A 320 -3.04 9.79 30.08
CA PHE A 320 -3.26 10.00 28.64
C PHE A 320 -2.02 10.52 27.90
N ALA A 321 -1.43 11.61 28.39
CA ALA A 321 -0.37 12.34 27.69
C ALA A 321 0.91 11.49 27.50
N PRO A 322 1.72 11.69 26.45
CA PRO A 322 3.03 11.06 26.31
C PRO A 322 3.89 11.16 27.58
N TYR A 323 4.64 10.10 27.90
CA TYR A 323 5.52 9.96 29.06
C TYR A 323 4.84 10.19 30.43
N SER A 324 3.51 10.01 30.50
CA SER A 324 2.78 10.05 31.77
C SER A 324 3.04 8.82 32.62
N ALA A 325 2.53 8.83 33.86
CA ALA A 325 2.85 7.84 34.86
C ALA A 325 2.54 6.41 34.41
N LEU A 326 3.48 5.52 34.70
CA LEU A 326 3.36 4.08 34.48
C LEU A 326 3.19 3.37 35.81
N LYS A 327 2.45 2.26 35.81
CA LYS A 327 2.45 1.31 36.92
C LYS A 327 3.81 0.61 36.98
N ASP A 328 4.11 -0.04 38.10
CA ASP A 328 5.30 -0.88 38.21
C ASP A 328 5.27 -2.02 37.17
N PRO A 329 6.39 -2.33 36.51
CA PRO A 329 6.47 -3.43 35.57
C PRO A 329 6.28 -4.77 36.29
N VAL A 330 5.51 -5.68 35.70
CA VAL A 330 5.29 -7.03 36.21
C VAL A 330 5.76 -8.05 35.19
N THR A 331 6.63 -8.97 35.61
CA THR A 331 7.14 -10.06 34.77
C THR A 331 6.40 -11.35 35.05
N TYR A 332 5.81 -11.93 34.01
CA TYR A 332 5.10 -13.21 34.04
C TYR A 332 5.94 -14.29 33.36
N LYS A 333 5.93 -15.50 33.91
CA LYS A 333 6.62 -16.70 33.43
C LYS A 333 5.61 -17.76 32.97
N PRO A 334 6.03 -18.74 32.15
CA PRO A 334 5.16 -19.84 31.72
C PRO A 334 4.45 -20.61 32.86
N THR A 335 4.99 -20.56 34.07
CA THR A 335 4.43 -21.21 35.26
C THR A 335 3.30 -20.42 35.95
N ASP A 336 2.99 -19.19 35.51
CA ASP A 336 2.06 -18.28 36.19
C ASP A 336 0.58 -18.48 35.78
N GLY A 337 0.25 -19.63 35.19
CA GLY A 337 -1.13 -20.04 34.89
C GLY A 337 -1.91 -19.03 34.03
N ASP A 338 -3.10 -18.63 34.48
CA ASP A 338 -3.95 -17.70 33.72
C ASP A 338 -3.29 -16.32 33.51
N LYS A 339 -2.43 -15.88 34.44
CA LYS A 339 -1.69 -14.62 34.27
C LYS A 339 -0.68 -14.70 33.13
N TRP A 340 -0.10 -15.87 32.89
CA TRP A 340 0.75 -16.12 31.74
C TRP A 340 -0.04 -16.04 30.42
N LEU A 341 -1.22 -16.66 30.36
CA LEU A 341 -2.10 -16.59 29.19
C LEU A 341 -2.57 -15.15 28.89
N GLN A 342 -2.92 -14.40 29.93
CA GLN A 342 -3.29 -12.98 29.85
C GLN A 342 -2.11 -12.13 29.35
N ALA A 343 -0.89 -12.33 29.87
CA ALA A 343 0.30 -11.63 29.40
C ALA A 343 0.60 -11.90 27.91
N LYS A 344 0.44 -13.16 27.46
CA LYS A 344 0.53 -13.50 26.03
C LYS A 344 -0.55 -12.80 25.20
N ARG A 345 -1.79 -12.70 25.69
CA ARG A 345 -2.87 -11.96 24.99
C ARG A 345 -2.53 -10.47 24.87
N ILE A 346 -2.09 -9.84 25.96
CA ILE A 346 -1.67 -8.43 25.93
C ILE A 346 -0.53 -8.24 24.93
N PHE A 347 0.46 -9.14 24.90
CA PHE A 347 1.53 -9.08 23.91
C PHE A 347 0.99 -9.20 22.47
N ARG A 348 0.07 -10.14 22.21
CA ARG A 348 -0.55 -10.31 20.88
C ARG A 348 -1.30 -9.05 20.43
N THR A 349 -2.05 -8.41 21.33
CA THR A 349 -2.78 -7.16 21.04
C THR A 349 -1.81 -6.05 20.63
N ASN A 350 -0.72 -5.87 21.38
CA ASN A 350 0.33 -4.90 21.04
C ASN A 350 1.00 -5.22 19.70
N SER A 351 1.31 -6.49 19.48
CA SER A 351 1.91 -6.97 18.25
C SER A 351 0.99 -6.75 17.04
N PHE A 352 -0.31 -6.95 17.20
CA PHE A 352 -1.30 -6.80 16.13
C PHE A 352 -1.59 -5.33 15.81
N PHE A 353 -1.69 -4.46 16.83
CA PHE A 353 -1.76 -3.02 16.60
C PHE A 353 -0.51 -2.49 15.88
N ALA A 354 0.68 -2.92 16.31
CA ALA A 354 1.92 -2.61 15.61
C ALA A 354 1.96 -3.18 14.18
N ALA A 355 1.36 -4.36 13.95
CA ALA A 355 1.22 -4.96 12.63
C ALA A 355 0.41 -4.07 11.69
N GLU A 356 -0.81 -3.70 12.08
CA GLU A 356 -1.69 -2.88 11.24
C GLU A 356 -1.10 -1.51 10.98
N MET A 357 -0.50 -0.89 11.99
CA MET A 357 0.03 0.45 11.85
C MET A 357 1.38 0.46 11.13
N THR A 358 2.39 -0.23 11.65
CA THR A 358 3.78 -0.12 11.18
C THR A 358 4.07 -1.04 10.01
N GLU A 359 3.76 -2.34 10.18
CA GLU A 359 4.13 -3.36 9.20
C GLU A 359 3.21 -3.31 7.97
N HIS A 360 1.93 -2.98 8.15
CA HIS A 360 0.92 -2.94 7.10
C HIS A 360 0.77 -1.53 6.52
N TYR A 361 0.10 -0.62 7.23
CA TYR A 361 -0.26 0.68 6.68
C TYR A 361 0.95 1.56 6.36
N ILE A 362 1.91 1.70 7.28
CA ILE A 362 3.05 2.60 7.03
C ILE A 362 4.02 1.97 6.02
N LYS A 363 4.56 0.77 6.30
CA LYS A 363 5.61 0.15 5.50
C LYS A 363 5.15 -0.37 4.13
N ALA A 364 3.90 -0.85 4.02
CA ALA A 364 3.37 -1.29 2.72
C ALA A 364 2.65 -0.15 1.98
N HIS A 365 1.69 0.53 2.62
CA HIS A 365 0.85 1.50 1.91
C HIS A 365 1.49 2.88 1.77
N LEU A 366 1.73 3.59 2.88
CA LEU A 366 2.23 4.97 2.85
C LEU A 366 3.61 5.05 2.21
N GLN A 367 4.47 4.09 2.53
CA GLN A 367 5.82 4.08 2.01
C GLN A 367 5.84 3.88 0.50
N MET A 368 5.04 2.96 -0.02
CA MET A 368 5.04 2.64 -1.46
C MET A 368 4.33 3.71 -2.29
N GLU A 369 3.40 4.48 -1.72
CA GLU A 369 2.68 5.54 -2.45
C GLU A 369 3.62 6.59 -3.05
N GLN A 370 4.70 6.96 -2.35
CA GLN A 370 5.67 7.93 -2.88
C GLN A 370 6.34 7.42 -4.17
N TYR A 371 6.67 6.12 -4.21
CA TYR A 371 7.28 5.47 -5.36
C TYR A 371 6.26 5.27 -6.48
N THR A 372 5.00 4.97 -6.14
CA THR A 372 3.88 4.92 -7.09
C THR A 372 3.73 6.24 -7.83
N ILE A 373 3.60 7.36 -7.11
CA ILE A 373 3.39 8.68 -7.71
C ILE A 373 4.57 9.06 -8.59
N ALA A 374 5.80 8.94 -8.08
CA ALA A 374 7.00 9.30 -8.82
C ALA A 374 7.18 8.42 -10.08
N THR A 375 6.81 7.13 -10.00
CA THR A 375 6.85 6.20 -11.15
C THR A 375 5.91 6.66 -12.25
N PHE A 376 4.62 6.89 -11.96
CA PHE A 376 3.65 7.32 -12.97
C PHE A 376 3.90 8.73 -13.50
N ARG A 377 4.51 9.61 -12.69
CA ARG A 377 4.92 10.95 -13.12
C ARG A 377 6.07 10.93 -14.12
N ASN A 378 7.02 10.03 -13.97
CA ASN A 378 8.32 10.19 -14.63
C ASN A 378 8.71 9.08 -15.61
N LEU A 379 8.14 7.87 -15.54
CA LEU A 379 8.52 6.76 -16.42
C LEU A 379 7.53 6.59 -17.57
N ARG A 380 7.96 6.81 -18.81
CA ARG A 380 7.14 6.66 -20.02
C ARG A 380 7.88 5.96 -21.14
N LYS A 381 9.10 6.34 -21.46
CA LYS A 381 9.88 5.62 -22.48
C LYS A 381 10.81 4.58 -21.86
N ASN A 382 11.28 4.82 -20.65
CA ASN A 382 12.22 3.92 -20.00
C ASN A 382 11.59 2.54 -19.71
N PRO A 383 12.22 1.41 -20.13
CA PRO A 383 11.68 0.07 -19.93
C PRO A 383 11.39 -0.28 -18.47
N VAL A 384 12.02 0.36 -17.50
CA VAL A 384 11.74 0.13 -16.07
C VAL A 384 10.27 0.39 -15.72
N ARG A 385 9.53 1.18 -16.52
CA ARG A 385 8.07 1.28 -16.37
C ARG A 385 7.37 -0.08 -16.46
N LEU A 386 7.84 -0.97 -17.34
CA LEU A 386 7.27 -2.31 -17.55
C LEU A 386 7.46 -3.19 -16.30
N LEU A 387 8.58 -3.01 -15.59
CA LEU A 387 8.80 -3.67 -14.31
C LEU A 387 7.92 -3.08 -13.21
N LEU A 388 7.84 -1.76 -13.07
CA LEU A 388 7.22 -1.15 -11.89
C LEU A 388 5.69 -0.99 -11.99
N TYR A 389 5.16 -0.59 -13.16
CA TYR A 389 3.74 -0.24 -13.32
C TYR A 389 2.77 -1.33 -12.83
N PRO A 390 2.97 -2.62 -13.14
CA PRO A 390 2.08 -3.69 -12.69
C PRO A 390 1.97 -3.79 -11.17
N HIS A 391 3.02 -3.35 -10.47
CA HIS A 391 3.13 -3.43 -9.03
C HIS A 391 2.62 -2.15 -8.35
N VAL A 392 2.92 -0.98 -8.92
CA VAL A 392 2.55 0.30 -8.30
C VAL A 392 1.12 0.77 -8.63
N LYS A 393 0.48 0.22 -9.67
CA LYS A 393 -0.89 0.60 -10.07
C LYS A 393 -1.90 0.37 -8.94
N SER A 394 -2.98 1.13 -8.97
CA SER A 394 -4.13 1.08 -8.05
C SER A 394 -3.85 1.39 -6.57
N LEU A 395 -2.60 1.45 -6.13
CA LEU A 395 -2.22 1.68 -4.73
C LEU A 395 -2.81 2.98 -4.17
N VAL A 396 -2.77 4.06 -4.95
CA VAL A 396 -3.33 5.37 -4.55
C VAL A 396 -4.82 5.29 -4.21
N ASN A 397 -5.57 4.40 -4.87
CA ASN A 397 -7.00 4.23 -4.62
C ASN A 397 -7.26 3.60 -3.26
N ILE A 398 -6.48 2.57 -2.90
CA ILE A 398 -6.68 1.87 -1.63
C ILE A 398 -6.18 2.71 -0.47
N ASN A 399 -5.12 3.50 -0.67
CA ASN A 399 -4.66 4.46 0.34
C ASN A 399 -5.67 5.59 0.55
N GLN A 400 -6.26 6.13 -0.52
CA GLN A 400 -7.35 7.11 -0.40
C GLN A 400 -8.55 6.50 0.34
N ARG A 401 -8.89 5.23 0.07
CA ARG A 401 -9.95 4.54 0.82
C ARG A 401 -9.58 4.33 2.30
N ALA A 402 -8.32 4.02 2.59
CA ALA A 402 -7.81 3.84 3.94
C ALA A 402 -7.94 5.12 4.79
N ASP A 403 -7.86 6.31 4.18
CA ASP A 403 -8.12 7.58 4.88
C ASP A 403 -9.51 7.64 5.51
N GLU A 404 -10.47 6.93 4.92
CA GLU A 404 -11.86 6.93 5.39
C GLU A 404 -12.16 5.76 6.33
N VAL A 405 -11.58 4.58 6.07
CA VAL A 405 -11.97 3.33 6.77
C VAL A 405 -10.94 2.80 7.75
N LEU A 406 -9.68 3.22 7.64
CA LEU A 406 -8.59 2.69 8.45
C LEU A 406 -8.05 3.74 9.41
N VAL A 407 -7.76 4.95 8.92
CA VAL A 407 -7.07 6.01 9.69
C VAL A 407 -7.87 7.29 9.87
N SER A 408 -9.15 7.29 9.46
CA SER A 408 -10.05 8.42 9.71
C SER A 408 -10.17 8.70 11.21
N PRO A 409 -9.92 9.93 11.68
CA PRO A 409 -9.86 10.24 13.12
C PRO A 409 -11.07 9.84 13.97
N THR A 410 -12.23 9.60 13.36
CA THR A 410 -13.49 9.32 14.07
C THR A 410 -14.12 7.96 13.76
N VAL A 411 -13.72 7.30 12.67
CA VAL A 411 -14.35 6.05 12.20
C VAL A 411 -13.36 5.03 11.65
N GLY A 412 -12.07 5.37 11.53
CA GLY A 412 -11.04 4.49 11.00
C GLY A 412 -10.70 3.38 11.98
N LEU A 413 -10.62 2.14 11.51
CA LEU A 413 -10.36 0.97 12.36
C LEU A 413 -9.15 1.14 13.29
N VAL A 414 -8.00 1.59 12.78
CA VAL A 414 -6.77 1.74 13.58
C VAL A 414 -6.93 2.82 14.65
N THR A 415 -7.62 3.91 14.30
CA THR A 415 -7.84 5.05 15.20
C THR A 415 -8.96 4.85 16.21
N THR A 416 -9.94 3.97 15.93
CA THR A 416 -11.07 3.73 16.83
C THR A 416 -10.93 2.46 17.65
N ASN A 417 -10.22 1.45 17.14
CA ASN A 417 -10.01 0.18 17.85
C ASN A 417 -8.59 0.04 18.43
N GLY A 418 -7.66 0.91 18.05
CA GLY A 418 -6.32 0.98 18.61
C GLY A 418 -6.27 1.90 19.84
N PRO A 419 -5.24 1.78 20.70
CA PRO A 419 -5.22 2.43 22.01
C PRO A 419 -4.68 3.88 21.99
N LEU A 420 -4.48 4.47 20.80
CA LEU A 420 -3.81 5.75 20.60
C LEU A 420 -4.75 6.78 20.00
N THR A 421 -4.55 8.05 20.36
CA THR A 421 -5.28 9.15 19.73
C THR A 421 -4.93 9.27 18.23
N PRO A 422 -5.82 9.82 17.38
CA PRO A 422 -5.50 10.04 15.96
C PRO A 422 -4.24 10.87 15.72
N ALA A 423 -3.95 11.84 16.59
CA ALA A 423 -2.73 12.64 16.52
C ALA A 423 -1.48 11.77 16.73
N SER A 424 -1.52 10.82 17.66
CA SER A 424 -0.43 9.87 17.92
C SER A 424 -0.28 8.84 16.81
N VAL A 425 -1.38 8.39 16.18
CA VAL A 425 -1.29 7.55 14.97
C VAL A 425 -0.54 8.28 13.86
N VAL A 426 -0.81 9.58 13.64
CA VAL A 426 -0.06 10.41 12.68
C VAL A 426 1.41 10.58 13.11
N GLN A 427 1.69 10.72 14.41
CA GLN A 427 3.05 10.80 14.93
C GLN A 427 3.85 9.53 14.59
N VAL A 428 3.29 8.34 14.83
CA VAL A 428 3.96 7.07 14.48
C VAL A 428 4.24 7.01 12.98
N CYS A 429 3.27 7.39 12.14
CA CYS A 429 3.47 7.44 10.70
C CYS A 429 4.64 8.35 10.30
N LYS A 430 4.76 9.52 10.92
CA LYS A 430 5.88 10.47 10.67
C LYS A 430 7.22 9.89 11.08
N GLU A 431 7.31 9.34 12.28
CA GLU A 431 8.56 8.77 12.82
C GLU A 431 9.06 7.61 11.97
N GLN A 432 8.18 6.68 11.60
CA GLN A 432 8.54 5.53 10.77
C GLN A 432 8.96 5.94 9.36
N MET A 433 8.14 6.74 8.68
CA MET A 433 8.44 7.25 7.33
C MET A 433 9.74 8.04 7.28
N ALA A 434 10.12 8.72 8.36
CA ALA A 434 11.34 9.52 8.45
C ALA A 434 12.64 8.68 8.44
N SER A 435 12.55 7.35 8.55
CA SER A 435 13.70 6.44 8.58
C SER A 435 13.77 5.47 7.41
N PHE A 436 12.67 5.31 6.67
CA PHE A 436 12.52 4.32 5.62
C PHE A 436 13.24 4.74 4.32
N ASP A 437 14.14 3.88 3.84
CA ASP A 437 14.89 4.07 2.60
C ASP A 437 15.20 2.71 1.95
N TRP A 438 15.39 2.72 0.63
CA TRP A 438 15.69 1.52 -0.15
C TRP A 438 17.18 1.11 -0.10
N LYS A 439 18.10 2.04 0.17
CA LYS A 439 19.55 1.79 0.04
C LYS A 439 20.11 0.94 1.17
N GLY A 440 20.78 -0.14 0.82
CA GLY A 440 21.33 -1.14 1.72
C GLY A 440 20.29 -2.04 2.36
N TRP A 441 19.02 -1.98 1.92
CA TRP A 441 17.94 -2.79 2.47
C TRP A 441 17.98 -4.21 1.90
N GLN A 442 17.85 -5.20 2.78
CA GLN A 442 17.68 -6.61 2.43
C GLN A 442 16.79 -7.29 3.49
N PRO A 443 16.14 -8.42 3.18
CA PRO A 443 15.38 -9.15 4.20
C PRO A 443 16.27 -9.68 5.32
N ARG A 444 15.71 -9.74 6.52
CA ARG A 444 16.36 -10.32 7.71
C ARG A 444 16.72 -11.78 7.50
N GLN A 445 17.79 -12.24 8.15
CA GLN A 445 18.20 -13.64 8.09
C GLN A 445 17.38 -14.55 9.04
N PRO A 446 17.19 -15.84 8.71
CA PRO A 446 16.49 -16.78 9.59
C PRO A 446 17.22 -16.97 10.93
N LEU A 447 16.45 -16.87 12.03
CA LEU A 447 16.97 -17.08 13.40
C LEU A 447 17.12 -18.57 13.75
N CYS A 448 16.20 -19.38 13.24
CA CYS A 448 16.07 -20.80 13.53
C CYS A 448 15.29 -21.50 12.43
N GLU A 449 15.19 -22.83 12.49
CA GLU A 449 14.51 -23.63 11.48
C GLU A 449 13.03 -23.25 11.31
N ALA A 450 12.36 -22.89 12.41
CA ALA A 450 10.96 -22.49 12.43
C ALA A 450 10.69 -21.05 11.94
N HIS A 451 11.72 -20.27 11.58
CA HIS A 451 11.56 -18.88 11.10
C HIS A 451 11.26 -18.86 9.59
N THR A 452 10.07 -19.35 9.21
CA THR A 452 9.63 -19.50 7.83
C THR A 452 9.49 -18.17 7.10
N PHE A 453 9.04 -17.10 7.76
CA PHE A 453 8.97 -15.76 7.15
C PHE A 453 10.31 -15.34 6.55
N ALA A 454 11.38 -15.34 7.36
CA ALA A 454 12.71 -14.94 6.90
C ALA A 454 13.23 -15.84 5.77
N LYS A 455 12.98 -17.15 5.83
CA LYS A 455 13.39 -18.09 4.76
C LYS A 455 12.70 -17.77 3.43
N ILE A 456 11.39 -17.59 3.47
CA ILE A 456 10.57 -17.27 2.30
C ILE A 456 10.92 -15.88 1.75
N ALA A 457 11.14 -14.90 2.63
CA ALA A 457 11.56 -13.55 2.27
C ALA A 457 12.90 -13.54 1.52
N ASN A 458 13.90 -14.28 2.01
CA ASN A 458 15.21 -14.38 1.35
C ASN A 458 15.11 -15.14 0.02
N LEU A 459 14.32 -16.22 -0.03
CA LEU A 459 14.08 -16.96 -1.27
C LEU A 459 13.42 -16.06 -2.32
N TYR A 460 12.41 -15.28 -1.92
CA TYR A 460 11.76 -14.34 -2.83
C TYR A 460 12.69 -13.18 -3.25
N TRP A 461 13.54 -12.69 -2.36
CA TRP A 461 14.55 -11.69 -2.70
C TRP A 461 15.57 -12.20 -3.74
N GLN A 462 15.93 -13.48 -3.67
CA GLN A 462 16.73 -14.14 -4.70
C GLN A 462 15.98 -14.21 -6.03
N VAL A 463 14.69 -14.59 -6.02
CA VAL A 463 13.84 -14.58 -7.23
C VAL A 463 13.82 -13.21 -7.88
N LEU A 464 13.57 -12.16 -7.09
CA LEU A 464 13.54 -10.78 -7.60
C LEU A 464 14.90 -10.37 -8.16
N THR A 465 15.99 -10.74 -7.48
CA THR A 465 17.35 -10.47 -7.97
C THR A 465 17.57 -11.06 -9.35
N GLU A 466 17.26 -12.35 -9.52
CA GLU A 466 17.41 -13.04 -10.81
C GLU A 466 16.51 -12.43 -11.89
N ALA A 467 15.24 -12.15 -11.59
CA ALA A 467 14.29 -11.57 -12.53
C ALA A 467 14.72 -10.16 -13.00
N ILE A 468 15.15 -9.32 -12.06
CA ILE A 468 15.57 -7.93 -12.33
C ILE A 468 16.89 -7.93 -13.09
N ASP A 469 17.86 -8.75 -12.72
CA ASP A 469 19.14 -8.83 -13.44
C ASP A 469 18.94 -9.28 -14.89
N ASN A 470 18.08 -10.27 -15.12
CA ASN A 470 17.73 -10.71 -16.47
C ASN A 470 17.01 -9.60 -17.26
N PHE A 471 16.05 -8.89 -16.65
CA PHE A 471 15.36 -7.78 -17.31
C PHE A 471 16.34 -6.66 -17.69
N PHE A 472 17.23 -6.27 -16.78
CA PHE A 472 18.21 -5.22 -17.04
C PHE A 472 19.19 -5.65 -18.13
N GLN A 473 19.60 -6.91 -18.16
CA GLN A 473 20.46 -7.42 -19.22
C GLN A 473 19.78 -7.33 -20.60
N SER A 474 18.50 -7.67 -20.69
CA SER A 474 17.74 -7.64 -21.94
C SER A 474 17.41 -6.22 -22.43
N ASN A 475 17.28 -5.26 -21.51
CA ASN A 475 16.80 -3.90 -21.80
C ASN A 475 17.86 -2.81 -21.55
N GLN A 476 19.14 -3.19 -21.39
CA GLN A 476 20.17 -2.26 -20.91
C GLN A 476 20.33 -1.03 -21.80
N GLU A 477 20.35 -1.22 -23.12
CA GLU A 477 20.54 -0.14 -24.09
C GLU A 477 19.42 0.90 -23.99
N ASP A 478 18.16 0.44 -23.95
CA ASP A 478 16.99 1.31 -23.85
C ASP A 478 16.86 1.98 -22.47
N ILE A 479 17.23 1.28 -21.39
CA ILE A 479 17.28 1.86 -20.03
C ILE A 479 18.29 3.01 -19.99
N ILE A 480 19.46 2.85 -20.62
CA ILE A 480 20.50 3.89 -20.67
C ILE A 480 20.06 5.04 -21.60
N ALA A 481 19.46 4.73 -22.74
CA ALA A 481 18.99 5.71 -23.71
C ALA A 481 17.98 6.68 -23.10
N GLU A 482 17.07 6.16 -22.25
CA GLU A 482 16.03 6.94 -21.59
C GLU A 482 16.34 7.21 -20.10
N TRP A 483 17.63 7.29 -19.73
CA TRP A 483 18.04 7.45 -18.33
C TRP A 483 17.61 8.78 -17.70
N ALA A 484 17.38 9.81 -18.51
CA ALA A 484 16.86 11.08 -18.01
C ALA A 484 15.51 10.92 -17.29
N GLU A 485 14.67 9.94 -17.65
CA GLU A 485 13.46 9.62 -16.89
C GLU A 485 13.77 9.07 -15.49
N ILE A 486 14.83 8.27 -15.34
CA ILE A 486 15.29 7.77 -14.03
C ILE A 486 15.81 8.92 -13.18
N HIS A 487 16.48 9.90 -13.78
CA HIS A 487 16.88 11.11 -13.06
C HIS A 487 15.66 11.92 -12.59
N ARG A 488 14.65 12.14 -13.43
CA ARG A 488 13.42 12.83 -13.00
C ARG A 488 12.69 12.05 -11.91
N LEU A 489 12.61 10.71 -12.03
CA LEU A 489 12.10 9.83 -10.97
C LEU A 489 12.86 10.03 -9.65
N SER A 490 14.19 10.02 -9.70
CA SER A 490 15.07 10.22 -8.55
C SER A 490 14.82 11.57 -7.88
N ASP A 491 14.79 12.66 -8.66
CA ASP A 491 14.52 14.00 -8.14
C ASP A 491 13.14 14.08 -7.47
N ASP A 492 12.11 13.53 -8.11
CA ASP A 492 10.72 13.59 -7.64
C ASP A 492 10.54 12.80 -6.32
N ILE A 493 11.17 11.63 -6.19
CA ILE A 493 11.20 10.86 -4.93
C ILE A 493 11.84 11.69 -3.82
N ILE A 494 13.00 12.30 -4.09
CA ILE A 494 13.78 12.98 -3.08
C ILE A 494 13.10 14.27 -2.61
N GLU A 495 12.63 15.08 -3.55
CA GLU A 495 11.98 16.35 -3.26
C GLU A 495 10.74 16.16 -2.39
N HIS A 496 9.94 15.12 -2.64
CA HIS A 496 8.67 14.88 -1.96
C HIS A 496 8.74 13.92 -0.77
N SER A 497 9.83 13.17 -0.59
CA SER A 497 10.03 12.33 0.60
C SER A 497 9.97 13.14 1.89
N VAL A 498 9.73 12.50 3.02
CA VAL A 498 9.70 13.21 4.32
C VAL A 498 11.11 13.66 4.76
N ALA A 499 11.19 14.52 5.76
CA ALA A 499 12.46 14.86 6.40
C ALA A 499 13.04 13.62 7.09
N TYR A 500 14.35 13.40 6.94
CA TYR A 500 15.04 12.34 7.65
C TYR A 500 15.10 12.65 9.14
N GLN A 501 14.68 11.67 9.93
CA GLN A 501 14.85 11.67 11.37
C GLN A 501 15.15 10.23 11.79
N PRO A 502 16.30 9.97 12.46
CA PRO A 502 16.54 8.65 13.02
C PRO A 502 15.42 8.27 13.99
N LEU A 503 14.99 7.01 13.93
CA LEU A 503 14.02 6.50 14.91
C LEU A 503 14.58 6.67 16.33
N PRO A 504 13.76 7.08 17.30
CA PRO A 504 14.16 7.09 18.70
C PRO A 504 14.53 5.67 19.12
N GLU A 505 15.82 5.40 19.37
CA GLU A 505 16.23 4.12 19.91
C GLU A 505 15.89 4.07 21.41
N LEU A 506 15.05 3.11 21.79
CA LEU A 506 14.92 2.72 23.20
C LEU A 506 16.29 2.22 23.66
N LYS A 507 16.92 2.98 24.56
CA LYS A 507 18.24 2.65 25.09
C LYS A 507 18.19 1.26 25.72
N ASP A 508 18.99 0.36 25.16
CA ASP A 508 19.11 -1.02 25.59
C ASP A 508 20.57 -1.42 25.61
N ASP A 509 21.16 -1.32 26.80
CA ASP A 509 22.59 -1.58 26.97
C ASP A 509 22.90 -3.08 26.82
N GLU A 510 21.91 -3.95 27.01
CA GLU A 510 22.08 -5.41 27.01
C GLU A 510 21.74 -6.08 25.68
N TYR A 511 20.77 -5.56 24.92
CA TYR A 511 20.31 -6.16 23.67
C TYR A 511 20.54 -5.23 22.47
N GLU A 512 20.77 -5.83 21.30
CA GLU A 512 20.86 -5.14 20.01
C GLU A 512 20.05 -5.89 18.96
N TRP A 513 19.65 -5.23 17.87
CA TRP A 513 18.96 -5.90 16.76
C TRP A 513 19.78 -7.10 16.26
N TYR A 514 19.17 -8.29 16.20
CA TYR A 514 19.88 -9.51 15.81
C TYR A 514 20.36 -9.46 14.35
N ASP A 515 19.61 -8.71 13.53
CA ASP A 515 19.83 -8.49 12.12
C ASP A 515 19.52 -7.01 11.85
N ARG A 516 20.38 -6.38 11.05
CA ARG A 516 20.29 -4.95 10.74
C ARG A 516 19.89 -4.71 9.28
N HIS A 517 19.67 -5.73 8.47
CA HIS A 517 19.46 -5.63 7.03
C HIS A 517 18.24 -4.77 6.67
N GLU A 518 17.14 -4.91 7.42
CA GLU A 518 15.90 -4.16 7.18
C GLU A 518 15.88 -2.77 7.82
N LEU A 519 16.86 -2.45 8.66
CA LEU A 519 16.92 -1.20 9.42
C LEU A 519 17.57 -0.06 8.63
N ASP A 520 17.26 1.17 9.04
CA ASP A 520 17.93 2.38 8.53
C ASP A 520 19.47 2.26 8.60
N LYS A 521 20.12 2.84 7.59
CA LYS A 521 21.57 2.89 7.45
C LYS A 521 22.06 4.33 7.65
N PRO A 522 22.13 4.85 8.89
CA PRO A 522 22.51 6.25 9.13
C PRO A 522 23.94 6.58 8.61
N GLY A 523 24.80 5.56 8.49
CA GLY A 523 26.15 5.72 7.93
C GLY A 523 26.22 5.91 6.41
N ILE A 524 25.15 5.65 5.67
CA ILE A 524 25.09 5.94 4.22
C ILE A 524 24.61 7.39 4.06
N PRO A 525 25.35 8.27 3.35
CA PRO A 525 24.96 9.67 3.19
C PRO A 525 23.54 9.84 2.61
N ARG A 526 22.87 10.91 3.05
CA ARG A 526 21.57 11.37 2.53
C ARG A 526 21.75 12.75 1.92
N VAL A 527 20.80 13.17 1.09
CA VAL A 527 20.85 14.47 0.41
C VAL A 527 20.01 15.52 1.12
N THR A 528 20.38 16.78 0.94
CA THR A 528 19.64 17.94 1.46
C THR A 528 18.93 18.64 0.32
N VAL A 529 17.62 18.81 0.45
CA VAL A 529 16.79 19.60 -0.48
C VAL A 529 16.12 20.71 0.31
N ASN A 530 16.23 21.96 -0.17
CA ASN A 530 15.65 23.14 0.48
C ASN A 530 15.97 23.23 1.99
N GLY A 531 17.22 22.94 2.36
CA GLY A 531 17.70 22.98 3.75
C GLY A 531 17.29 21.81 4.63
N THR A 532 16.58 20.81 4.09
CA THR A 532 16.11 19.62 4.84
C THR A 532 16.81 18.35 4.34
N VAL A 533 17.39 17.57 5.24
CA VAL A 533 17.91 16.23 4.91
C VAL A 533 16.72 15.31 4.61
N LYS A 534 16.73 14.64 3.47
CA LYS A 534 15.60 13.82 3.00
C LYS A 534 15.71 12.37 3.45
N ALA A 535 14.57 11.76 3.80
CA ALA A 535 14.49 10.39 4.32
C ALA A 535 14.73 9.32 3.26
N THR A 536 14.62 9.65 1.97
CA THR A 536 14.95 8.74 0.86
C THR A 536 16.28 9.17 0.22
N ARG A 537 17.03 8.24 -0.38
CA ARG A 537 18.29 8.52 -1.10
C ARG A 537 18.08 8.57 -2.62
N PRO A 538 18.86 9.39 -3.35
CA PRO A 538 18.72 9.51 -4.80
C PRO A 538 19.23 8.22 -5.47
N ILE A 539 18.56 7.84 -6.56
CA ILE A 539 19.01 6.75 -7.44
C ILE A 539 20.23 7.22 -8.24
N THR A 540 20.10 8.42 -8.81
CA THR A 540 21.06 9.11 -9.67
C THR A 540 20.85 10.62 -9.52
N THR A 541 21.85 11.40 -9.95
CA THR A 541 21.77 12.87 -10.07
C THR A 541 22.23 13.35 -11.46
N THR A 542 22.31 12.44 -12.43
CA THR A 542 22.78 12.69 -13.80
C THR A 542 21.87 12.03 -14.82
N ASP A 543 21.77 12.64 -16.00
CA ASP A 543 21.00 12.11 -17.15
C ASP A 543 21.73 10.98 -17.89
N GLN A 544 22.91 10.57 -17.42
CA GLN A 544 23.64 9.38 -17.89
C GLN A 544 24.05 8.53 -16.67
N PRO A 545 23.87 7.20 -16.72
CA PRO A 545 24.16 6.34 -15.57
C PRO A 545 25.65 6.05 -15.43
N SER A 546 26.11 5.98 -14.18
CA SER A 546 27.27 5.18 -13.80
C SER A 546 26.87 3.73 -13.49
N ALA A 547 27.86 2.84 -13.33
CA ALA A 547 27.61 1.48 -12.87
C ALA A 547 26.90 1.45 -11.50
N SER A 548 27.28 2.36 -10.58
CA SER A 548 26.62 2.48 -9.29
C SER A 548 25.18 2.97 -9.40
N ASP A 549 24.84 3.80 -10.39
CA ASP A 549 23.47 4.26 -10.58
C ASP A 549 22.58 3.14 -11.12
N LEU A 550 23.11 2.28 -11.99
CA LEU A 550 22.41 1.06 -12.43
C LEU A 550 22.15 0.11 -11.26
N ASP A 551 23.14 -0.11 -10.40
CA ASP A 551 22.98 -0.93 -9.19
C ASP A 551 21.98 -0.31 -8.20
N ASN A 552 22.01 1.02 -8.02
CA ASN A 552 21.03 1.75 -7.24
C ASN A 552 19.60 1.53 -7.77
N LEU A 553 19.41 1.64 -9.09
CA LEU A 553 18.10 1.44 -9.69
C LEU A 553 17.61 0.00 -9.51
N LYS A 554 18.46 -1.00 -9.72
CA LYS A 554 18.13 -2.41 -9.46
C LYS A 554 17.73 -2.62 -7.99
N GLU A 555 18.46 -2.02 -7.06
CA GLU A 555 18.16 -2.11 -5.63
C GLU A 555 16.81 -1.46 -5.28
N LEU A 556 16.53 -0.25 -5.78
CA LEU A 556 15.23 0.39 -5.61
C LEU A 556 14.09 -0.44 -6.19
N VAL A 557 14.23 -0.93 -7.43
CA VAL A 557 13.19 -1.74 -8.09
C VAL A 557 12.91 -2.99 -7.26
N ARG A 558 13.95 -3.67 -6.79
CA ARG A 558 13.84 -4.87 -5.94
C ARG A 558 13.16 -4.55 -4.61
N TYR A 559 13.50 -3.41 -4.00
CA TYR A 559 12.89 -2.91 -2.78
C TYR A 559 11.38 -2.66 -2.95
N VAL A 560 10.98 -1.91 -3.97
CA VAL A 560 9.59 -1.56 -4.26
C VAL A 560 8.77 -2.82 -4.57
N ILE A 561 9.26 -3.68 -5.46
CA ILE A 561 8.55 -4.92 -5.82
C ILE A 561 8.39 -5.82 -4.60
N PHE A 562 9.45 -5.99 -3.78
CA PHE A 562 9.36 -6.80 -2.56
C PHE A 562 8.26 -6.34 -1.61
N HIS A 563 8.19 -5.03 -1.33
CA HIS A 563 7.24 -4.48 -0.36
C HIS A 563 5.79 -4.53 -0.86
N ILE A 564 5.60 -4.27 -2.16
CA ILE A 564 4.28 -4.30 -2.80
C ILE A 564 3.74 -5.72 -2.95
N THR A 565 4.61 -6.69 -3.22
CA THR A 565 4.21 -8.06 -3.52
C THR A 565 4.25 -8.91 -2.26
N PHE A 566 5.38 -9.52 -1.95
CA PHE A 566 5.52 -10.50 -0.86
C PHE A 566 5.21 -9.90 0.51
N TRP A 567 5.78 -8.74 0.86
CA TRP A 567 5.59 -8.15 2.18
C TRP A 567 4.11 -7.82 2.44
N HIS A 568 3.49 -7.04 1.56
CA HIS A 568 2.08 -6.71 1.68
C HIS A 568 1.21 -7.97 1.66
N SER A 569 1.46 -8.95 0.78
CA SER A 569 0.70 -10.21 0.76
C SER A 569 0.78 -10.92 2.11
N TRP A 570 1.98 -10.99 2.70
CA TRP A 570 2.17 -11.63 4.00
C TRP A 570 1.37 -10.94 5.11
N VAL A 571 1.50 -9.62 5.20
CA VAL A 571 0.90 -8.85 6.28
C VAL A 571 -0.62 -8.71 6.09
N ASN A 572 -1.11 -8.40 4.90
CA ASN A 572 -2.54 -8.28 4.61
C ASN A 572 -3.25 -9.63 4.75
N ASP A 573 -2.75 -10.69 4.11
CA ASP A 573 -3.48 -11.96 4.08
C ASP A 573 -3.47 -12.68 5.44
N ALA A 574 -2.56 -12.32 6.34
CA ALA A 574 -2.52 -12.82 7.71
C ALA A 574 -3.43 -12.06 8.70
N GLN A 575 -4.12 -10.99 8.28
CA GLN A 575 -4.97 -10.19 9.17
C GLN A 575 -6.09 -11.03 9.81
N ALA A 576 -6.80 -11.85 9.03
CA ALA A 576 -7.85 -12.71 9.57
C ALA A 576 -7.28 -13.83 10.46
N ASP A 577 -6.08 -14.31 10.16
CA ASP A 577 -5.42 -15.35 10.95
C ASP A 577 -5.04 -14.85 12.36
N GLU A 578 -4.67 -13.57 12.50
CA GLU A 578 -4.35 -12.97 13.80
C GLU A 578 -5.53 -12.29 14.49
N GLY A 579 -6.39 -11.60 13.75
CA GLY A 579 -7.43 -10.71 14.27
C GLY A 579 -8.88 -11.18 14.04
N GLY A 580 -9.08 -12.35 13.43
CA GLY A 580 -10.41 -12.89 13.11
C GLY A 580 -11.15 -13.53 14.29
N GLU A 581 -10.50 -13.66 15.45
CA GLU A 581 -11.08 -14.23 16.68
C GLU A 581 -10.97 -13.24 17.85
N ILE A 582 -12.10 -12.68 18.30
CA ILE A 582 -12.18 -11.65 19.38
C ILE A 582 -11.48 -12.11 20.66
N PHE A 583 -11.66 -13.38 21.02
CA PHE A 583 -11.15 -13.94 22.26
C PHE A 583 -9.63 -14.17 22.21
N TYR A 584 -9.07 -14.34 21.01
CA TYR A 584 -7.64 -14.52 20.81
C TYR A 584 -6.86 -13.21 20.81
N ASN A 585 -7.36 -12.23 20.05
CA ASN A 585 -6.64 -11.00 19.72
C ASN A 585 -7.57 -9.84 19.35
N SER A 586 -7.04 -8.62 19.44
CA SER A 586 -7.73 -7.37 19.12
C SER A 586 -6.68 -6.25 18.97
N LEU A 587 -7.09 -5.07 18.46
CA LEU A 587 -6.18 -3.92 18.34
C LEU A 587 -5.92 -3.22 19.68
N ALA A 588 -6.82 -3.38 20.65
CA ALA A 588 -6.66 -2.91 22.01
C ALA A 588 -7.47 -3.76 22.99
N LEU A 589 -7.19 -3.60 24.29
CA LEU A 589 -7.92 -4.20 25.41
C LEU A 589 -8.35 -3.09 26.39
N ARG A 590 -9.30 -3.42 27.26
CA ARG A 590 -9.95 -2.47 28.19
C ARG A 590 -9.99 -3.02 29.62
N GLY A 591 -10.46 -2.22 30.56
CA GLY A 591 -10.82 -2.69 31.90
C GLY A 591 -9.66 -3.22 32.74
N GLY A 592 -8.43 -2.79 32.47
CA GLY A 592 -7.20 -3.28 33.10
C GLY A 592 -6.56 -4.47 32.38
N SER A 593 -7.20 -5.02 31.34
CA SER A 593 -6.65 -6.02 30.41
C SER A 593 -6.28 -7.39 30.99
N PHE A 594 -6.54 -7.63 32.28
CA PHE A 594 -6.28 -8.91 32.96
C PHE A 594 -7.58 -9.56 33.44
N GLY A 595 -7.96 -10.67 32.83
CA GLY A 595 -9.15 -11.46 33.17
C GLY A 595 -9.40 -12.57 32.16
N SER A 596 -10.60 -13.18 32.22
CA SER A 596 -10.98 -14.22 31.24
C SER A 596 -10.96 -13.66 29.82
N GLU A 597 -10.63 -14.48 28.83
CA GLU A 597 -10.58 -14.01 27.45
C GLU A 597 -11.96 -13.61 26.89
N ASP A 598 -13.03 -14.19 27.45
CA ASP A 598 -14.43 -13.91 27.13
C ASP A 598 -15.09 -12.84 28.02
N ASP A 599 -14.32 -12.14 28.85
CA ASP A 599 -14.82 -11.01 29.65
C ASP A 599 -15.12 -9.79 28.75
N PRO A 600 -16.40 -9.38 28.62
CA PRO A 600 -16.78 -8.25 27.78
C PRO A 600 -16.34 -6.89 28.33
N ALA A 601 -15.88 -6.81 29.59
CA ALA A 601 -15.27 -5.60 30.13
C ALA A 601 -13.81 -5.43 29.66
N ILE A 602 -13.16 -6.51 29.21
CA ILE A 602 -11.76 -6.51 28.76
C ILE A 602 -11.65 -6.52 27.23
N ALA A 603 -12.46 -7.34 26.57
CA ALA A 603 -12.50 -7.40 25.11
C ALA A 603 -12.98 -6.06 24.51
N PRO A 604 -12.74 -5.81 23.21
CA PRO A 604 -13.33 -4.66 22.52
C PRO A 604 -14.85 -4.64 22.68
N ASN A 605 -15.46 -3.46 22.66
CA ASN A 605 -16.91 -3.36 22.77
C ASN A 605 -17.62 -4.00 21.56
N THR A 606 -18.94 -4.13 21.61
CA THR A 606 -19.75 -4.75 20.54
C THR A 606 -19.47 -4.17 19.15
N LEU A 607 -19.41 -2.84 19.04
CA LEU A 607 -19.22 -2.15 17.76
C LEU A 607 -17.78 -2.29 17.24
N GLU A 608 -16.79 -2.18 18.12
CA GLU A 608 -15.39 -2.44 17.77
C GLU A 608 -15.16 -3.88 17.34
N SER A 609 -15.73 -4.84 18.08
CA SER A 609 -15.60 -6.27 17.81
C SER A 609 -16.15 -6.65 16.44
N THR A 610 -17.37 -6.21 16.11
CA THR A 610 -17.92 -6.47 14.78
C THR A 610 -17.17 -5.71 13.69
N ASN A 611 -16.69 -4.49 13.96
CA ASN A 611 -15.94 -3.71 12.97
C ASN A 611 -14.59 -4.36 12.67
N LEU A 612 -13.88 -4.84 13.70
CA LEU A 612 -12.61 -5.55 13.55
C LEU A 612 -12.77 -6.80 12.70
N ILE A 613 -13.67 -7.72 13.09
CA ILE A 613 -13.86 -8.97 12.34
C ILE A 613 -14.31 -8.68 10.91
N TYR A 614 -15.24 -7.72 10.72
CA TYR A 614 -15.65 -7.28 9.40
C TYR A 614 -14.46 -6.83 8.55
N MET A 615 -13.61 -5.95 9.07
CA MET A 615 -12.50 -5.38 8.32
C MET A 615 -11.47 -6.46 7.94
N VAL A 616 -11.00 -7.27 8.89
CA VAL A 616 -9.99 -8.30 8.59
C VAL A 616 -10.52 -9.36 7.61
N ASN A 617 -11.82 -9.66 7.64
CA ASN A 617 -12.43 -10.56 6.65
C ASN A 617 -12.60 -9.89 5.28
N VAL A 618 -13.04 -8.64 5.22
CA VAL A 618 -13.19 -7.94 3.92
C VAL A 618 -11.85 -7.76 3.24
N LEU A 619 -10.82 -7.34 3.98
CA LEU A 619 -9.50 -7.07 3.41
C LEU A 619 -8.83 -8.36 2.89
N THR A 620 -9.04 -9.49 3.57
CA THR A 620 -8.48 -10.79 3.13
C THR A 620 -9.35 -11.54 2.11
N ALA A 621 -10.64 -11.24 2.02
CA ALA A 621 -11.55 -11.89 1.07
C ALA A 621 -11.41 -11.36 -0.36
N ILE A 622 -10.91 -10.14 -0.52
CA ILE A 622 -10.69 -9.55 -1.82
C ILE A 622 -9.36 -10.07 -2.37
N LYS A 623 -9.44 -10.86 -3.44
CA LYS A 623 -8.35 -11.67 -3.99
C LYS A 623 -8.26 -11.48 -5.50
N TYR A 624 -7.51 -10.47 -5.92
CA TYR A 624 -7.28 -10.17 -7.34
C TYR A 624 -5.91 -9.56 -7.56
N GLY A 625 -5.22 -10.03 -8.60
CA GLY A 625 -3.92 -9.51 -8.99
C GLY A 625 -2.80 -10.29 -8.31
N TYR A 626 -2.55 -11.49 -8.82
CA TYR A 626 -1.47 -12.38 -8.36
C TYR A 626 -0.41 -12.50 -9.45
N ILE A 627 0.87 -12.60 -9.07
CA ILE A 627 1.98 -12.64 -10.03
C ILE A 627 1.81 -13.79 -11.04
N LEU A 628 1.52 -14.99 -10.55
CA LEU A 628 1.44 -16.18 -11.41
C LEU A 628 0.10 -16.31 -12.14
N LYS A 629 -0.98 -15.75 -11.59
CA LYS A 629 -2.29 -15.75 -12.24
C LYS A 629 -2.37 -14.67 -13.32
N ASN A 630 -1.65 -13.56 -13.12
CA ASN A 630 -1.45 -12.47 -14.08
C ASN A 630 -2.77 -11.97 -14.69
N GLU A 631 -3.79 -11.70 -13.87
CA GLU A 631 -5.16 -11.43 -14.34
C GLU A 631 -5.30 -10.18 -15.22
N ASP A 632 -4.35 -9.25 -15.12
CA ASP A 632 -4.31 -8.03 -15.92
C ASP A 632 -3.33 -8.12 -17.09
N ASP A 633 -2.72 -9.30 -17.29
CA ASP A 633 -1.77 -9.60 -18.36
C ASP A 633 -0.57 -8.64 -18.43
N ASP A 634 -0.15 -8.04 -17.31
CA ASP A 634 0.85 -6.98 -17.32
C ASP A 634 2.12 -7.28 -16.52
N VAL A 635 2.19 -8.39 -15.78
CA VAL A 635 3.42 -8.79 -15.10
C VAL A 635 4.40 -9.40 -16.10
N VAL A 636 5.62 -8.84 -16.15
CA VAL A 636 6.67 -9.27 -17.08
C VAL A 636 6.97 -10.77 -16.98
N LEU A 637 7.30 -11.37 -18.13
CA LEU A 637 7.54 -12.80 -18.26
C LEU A 637 8.74 -13.26 -17.42
N GLU A 638 9.78 -12.43 -17.28
CA GLU A 638 10.99 -12.70 -16.50
C GLU A 638 10.65 -13.00 -15.04
N LEU A 639 9.82 -12.15 -14.42
CA LEU A 639 9.39 -12.33 -13.02
C LEU A 639 8.51 -13.57 -12.86
N ARG A 640 7.52 -13.74 -13.75
CA ARG A 640 6.61 -14.89 -13.71
C ARG A 640 7.37 -16.21 -13.85
N THR A 641 8.31 -16.27 -14.79
CA THR A 641 9.11 -17.47 -15.06
C THR A 641 10.09 -17.72 -13.93
N ALA A 642 10.78 -16.70 -13.43
CA ALA A 642 11.66 -16.84 -12.27
C ALA A 642 10.88 -17.37 -11.06
N LEU A 643 9.76 -16.75 -10.71
CA LEU A 643 8.96 -17.18 -9.57
C LEU A 643 8.42 -18.61 -9.72
N ALA A 644 7.96 -18.98 -10.93
CA ALA A 644 7.48 -20.34 -11.20
C ALA A 644 8.58 -21.40 -11.07
N ARG A 645 9.84 -21.08 -11.39
CA ARG A 645 10.97 -22.02 -11.23
C ARG A 645 11.19 -22.41 -9.77
N TYR A 646 11.02 -21.48 -8.83
CA TYR A 646 11.24 -21.73 -7.40
C TYR A 646 10.00 -22.31 -6.68
N LYS A 647 8.97 -22.73 -7.42
CA LYS A 647 7.70 -23.23 -6.84
C LYS A 647 7.92 -24.38 -5.85
N LYS A 648 8.90 -25.26 -6.12
CA LYS A 648 9.20 -26.40 -5.24
C LYS A 648 9.81 -25.92 -3.92
N GLU A 649 10.76 -25.00 -3.99
CA GLU A 649 11.48 -24.44 -2.85
C GLU A 649 10.54 -23.68 -1.90
N PHE A 650 9.56 -22.95 -2.44
CA PHE A 650 8.48 -22.37 -1.64
C PHE A 650 7.58 -23.44 -1.00
N ALA A 651 7.21 -24.49 -1.75
CA ALA A 651 6.38 -25.57 -1.25
C ALA A 651 7.08 -26.38 -0.13
N ASP A 652 8.40 -26.56 -0.21
CA ASP A 652 9.22 -27.18 0.84
C ASP A 652 9.23 -26.35 2.14
N LEU A 653 8.92 -25.05 2.04
CA LEU A 653 8.69 -24.13 3.18
C LEU A 653 7.20 -24.00 3.55
N ASN A 654 6.34 -24.85 2.99
CA ASN A 654 4.89 -24.85 3.18
C ASN A 654 4.22 -23.52 2.77
N TYR A 655 4.72 -22.90 1.69
CA TYR A 655 4.19 -21.66 1.14
C TYR A 655 3.76 -21.85 -0.31
N ASP A 656 2.51 -21.50 -0.62
CA ASP A 656 2.02 -21.51 -2.00
C ASP A 656 2.35 -20.18 -2.68
N VAL A 657 3.32 -20.24 -3.59
CA VAL A 657 3.77 -19.12 -4.38
C VAL A 657 2.66 -18.48 -5.25
N GLY A 658 1.58 -19.22 -5.52
CA GLY A 658 0.39 -18.69 -6.21
C GLY A 658 -0.35 -17.60 -5.41
N ASN A 659 -0.11 -17.51 -4.09
CA ASN A 659 -0.71 -16.51 -3.22
C ASN A 659 0.07 -15.19 -3.16
N ILE A 660 1.21 -15.06 -3.84
CA ILE A 660 1.94 -13.78 -3.89
C ILE A 660 1.18 -12.82 -4.81
N ARG A 661 0.64 -11.76 -4.21
CA ARG A 661 -0.05 -10.68 -4.92
C ARG A 661 0.94 -9.88 -5.76
N ALA A 662 0.47 -9.37 -6.89
CA ALA A 662 1.25 -8.54 -7.78
C ALA A 662 1.26 -7.07 -7.35
N LEU A 663 0.28 -6.61 -6.57
CA LEU A 663 0.12 -5.20 -6.23
C LEU A 663 -0.61 -4.98 -4.90
N ILE A 664 -0.55 -3.75 -4.39
CA ILE A 664 -1.34 -3.29 -3.25
C ILE A 664 -2.65 -2.71 -3.77
N ASN A 665 -3.68 -3.54 -3.83
CA ASN A 665 -5.06 -3.08 -4.05
C ASN A 665 -6.02 -3.80 -3.10
N VAL A 666 -5.46 -4.27 -1.97
CA VAL A 666 -5.94 -5.22 -0.95
C VAL A 666 -5.63 -6.68 -1.26
#